data_AF-A0A6A4F186-F1
#
_entry.id   AF-A0A6A4F186-F1
#
_cell.length_a   1.000
_cell.length_b   1.000
_cell.length_c   1.000
_cell.angle_alpha   90.00
_cell.angle_beta   90.00
_cell.angle_gamma   90.00
#
_symmetry.space_group_name_H-M   'P 1'
#
loop_
_entity.id
_entity.type
_entity.pdbx_description
1 polymer ?
#
loop_
_entity_poly.entity_id
_entity_poly.type
_entity_poly.pdbx_seq_one_letter_code
_entity_poly.pdbx_strand_id
1 'polypeptide(L)'
;MNRNRLKSRCWAEKKDHSRTRAADWHKLLLRPDMDGCLTFSKLRCVISIVSIDLLATDIPRSGLGVRRLGAYYHTAIMPDTIARFGPFDYPVRHIRRESSEIDKFYGLEGVDPVDSANVWSYQYDTTSLGLRGAVELLNVTEFPESLLYKGKRGNQNDILGLNTTFDMLDAFISTARSNLLREESPGVITPKVLRFATKHKWVDRVYQYLTRFVRPRRMWSLHTLHVPLIPPQAKSLRLCTATSDKRQPPRPRFCSYPGTWKCGHPVNASLPAVRLADQMDIRFQQLQRRYPDLVLDVALLSTHRPFVTSGTLSYTFFNCEDQEIVMLTRGRRCVGSDSTKERECTTMFVDDYRYEREMLETNVVDWHFFIAMMRGGAQGYFWVRLILLYRAAFIAAESVDADGLRRHSRGVSAALSVLKIPFQAIVYSSLLPVVCYVLALLLDGNFMDIYLDSYWSTLEGVMSIKLLPFVDLAVTQMRSVWLMALLVDLTVLVARKPIHGSEEKLPGIRGLAISFTSALTIIGPYRHPAFRSTEIESAMRLPAAGQRLDTVRASPQWYFNESTYLFDDSTTMLVVCAGAVALLASTVRLVSFLLREDQEVVLISTLNVPLGTERLWPTSSLSIRFNALTSCTPYQNGLQPRASFAKISPEPQLGPASTLRTPPPPSTIVDPTTKRSSEWRLRHLCGRKRISPVAPNIQLLTGGLASRTPQSHSILQLMNIAMMTDPWNLFWLRVLGINLHLYRIRASCSALDSSSVVFVPYAVILPYPEDEMEERTGLSCQEFQLVDSLSSRDLPMATLLQSG
;
A
#
# COMPACT_ATOMS: atom_id res chain seq x y z
N MET A 1 -16.81 47.00 40.49
CA MET A 1 -15.42 46.82 39.99
C MET A 1 -14.52 45.98 40.91
N ASN A 2 -14.26 46.39 42.17
CA ASN A 2 -13.15 45.82 42.98
C ASN A 2 -13.13 44.29 43.15
N ARG A 3 -14.28 43.60 43.29
CA ARG A 3 -14.32 42.14 43.51
C ARG A 3 -13.65 41.34 42.38
N ASN A 4 -13.69 41.84 41.14
CA ASN A 4 -13.01 41.20 40.00
C ASN A 4 -11.51 41.52 39.97
N ARG A 5 -11.10 42.73 40.38
CA ARG A 5 -9.67 43.09 40.53
C ARG A 5 -8.99 42.33 41.68
N LEU A 6 -9.70 42.06 42.77
CA LEU A 6 -9.22 41.21 43.86
C LEU A 6 -9.09 39.75 43.41
N LYS A 7 -10.12 39.19 42.74
CA LYS A 7 -9.98 37.86 42.13
C LYS A 7 -8.82 37.80 41.13
N SER A 8 -8.66 38.77 40.23
CA SER A 8 -7.55 38.75 39.27
C SER A 8 -6.17 38.89 39.93
N ARG A 9 -6.05 39.65 41.03
CA ARG A 9 -4.81 39.72 41.82
C ARG A 9 -4.50 38.37 42.48
N CYS A 10 -5.41 37.79 43.26
CA CYS A 10 -5.14 36.50 43.91
C CYS A 10 -4.91 35.36 42.90
N TRP A 11 -5.51 35.40 41.70
CA TRP A 11 -5.23 34.44 40.62
C TRP A 11 -3.86 34.67 39.95
N ALA A 12 -3.38 35.92 39.84
CA ALA A 12 -2.03 36.21 39.37
C ALA A 12 -0.98 35.80 40.42
N GLU A 13 -1.19 36.20 41.67
CA GLU A 13 -0.33 35.93 42.83
C GLU A 13 -0.17 34.42 43.08
N LYS A 14 -1.26 33.64 43.03
CA LYS A 14 -1.22 32.17 43.10
C LYS A 14 -0.48 31.54 41.90
N LYS A 15 -0.53 32.16 40.72
CA LYS A 15 0.13 31.69 39.50
C LYS A 15 1.62 32.03 39.45
N ASP A 16 2.04 33.16 40.04
CA ASP A 16 3.46 33.49 40.18
C ASP A 16 4.11 32.69 41.32
N HIS A 17 3.36 32.37 42.39
CA HIS A 17 3.83 31.45 43.44
C HIS A 17 3.94 29.98 42.97
N SER A 18 3.09 29.52 42.03
CA SER A 18 3.28 28.20 41.40
C SER A 18 4.48 28.20 40.45
N ARG A 19 4.70 29.29 39.70
CA ARG A 19 5.87 29.46 38.82
C ARG A 19 7.20 29.46 39.57
N THR A 20 7.32 30.16 40.70
CA THR A 20 8.57 30.14 41.49
C THR A 20 8.86 28.73 41.99
N ARG A 21 7.87 28.06 42.59
CA ARG A 21 8.01 26.68 43.07
C ARG A 21 8.42 25.71 41.94
N ALA A 22 7.79 25.83 40.77
CA ALA A 22 8.09 25.02 39.60
C ALA A 22 9.47 25.32 38.95
N ALA A 23 10.05 26.49 39.22
CA ALA A 23 11.42 26.82 38.81
C ALA A 23 12.47 26.21 39.77
N ASP A 24 12.14 26.02 41.05
CA ASP A 24 13.01 25.34 42.00
C ASP A 24 13.13 23.83 41.72
N TRP A 25 12.07 23.19 41.20
CA TRP A 25 12.13 21.80 40.74
C TRP A 25 13.27 21.56 39.73
N HIS A 26 13.46 22.48 38.78
CA HIS A 26 14.50 22.35 37.74
C HIS A 26 15.93 22.42 38.28
N LYS A 27 16.13 22.92 39.52
CA LYS A 27 17.43 22.95 40.20
C LYS A 27 17.80 21.61 40.87
N LEU A 28 16.81 20.73 41.07
CA LEU A 28 16.96 19.48 41.82
C LEU A 28 17.17 18.24 40.91
N LEU A 29 16.87 18.38 39.62
CA LEU A 29 16.95 17.29 38.63
C LEU A 29 18.36 17.16 38.04
N LEU A 30 18.71 15.95 37.59
CA LEU A 30 19.94 15.75 36.82
C LEU A 30 19.88 16.53 35.51
N ARG A 31 20.97 17.19 35.13
CA ARG A 31 21.09 17.78 33.79
C ARG A 31 21.37 16.68 32.76
N PRO A 32 20.50 16.49 31.75
CA PRO A 32 20.81 15.62 30.62
C PRO A 32 21.84 16.29 29.70
N ASP A 33 22.86 15.53 29.30
CA ASP A 33 23.71 15.90 28.18
C ASP A 33 23.26 15.11 26.94
N MET A 34 22.53 15.77 26.03
CA MET A 34 22.09 15.16 24.79
C MET A 34 23.16 15.15 23.69
N ASP A 35 24.23 15.95 23.81
CA ASP A 35 25.20 16.15 22.72
C ASP A 35 26.49 15.34 22.89
N GLY A 36 26.94 15.06 24.12
CA GLY A 36 28.00 14.07 24.39
C GLY A 36 27.52 12.62 24.47
N CYS A 37 26.34 12.36 25.06
CA CYS A 37 25.85 10.99 25.29
C CYS A 37 25.20 10.30 24.07
N LEU A 38 24.77 11.05 23.05
CA LEU A 38 23.99 10.53 21.91
C LEU A 38 24.71 10.78 20.57
N THR A 39 25.20 9.70 19.95
CA THR A 39 25.95 9.78 18.69
C THR A 39 25.06 10.18 17.51
N PHE A 40 25.59 11.05 16.65
CA PHE A 40 24.88 11.55 15.47
C PHE A 40 25.22 10.74 14.22
N SER A 41 24.23 10.02 13.68
CA SER A 41 24.39 9.24 12.44
C SER A 41 24.02 10.07 11.21
N LYS A 42 25.03 10.37 10.37
CA LYS A 42 24.83 11.08 9.09
C LYS A 42 23.80 10.38 8.18
N LEU A 43 23.79 9.05 8.15
CA LEU A 43 22.82 8.26 7.38
C LEU A 43 21.38 8.45 7.89
N ARG A 44 21.17 8.42 9.22
CA ARG A 44 19.85 8.68 9.81
C ARG A 44 19.38 10.11 9.58
N CYS A 45 20.29 11.08 9.60
CA CYS A 45 19.99 12.47 9.24
C CYS A 45 19.46 12.57 7.81
N VAL A 46 20.17 12.02 6.81
CA VAL A 46 19.73 12.03 5.41
C VAL A 46 18.37 11.33 5.24
N ILE A 47 18.18 10.15 5.84
CA ILE A 47 16.90 9.43 5.79
C ILE A 47 15.77 10.26 6.43
N SER A 48 16.04 10.95 7.54
CA SER A 48 15.03 11.77 8.22
C SER A 48 14.67 13.01 7.42
N ILE A 49 15.65 13.69 6.81
CA ILE A 49 15.41 14.83 5.90
C ILE A 49 14.56 14.40 4.71
N VAL A 50 14.96 13.35 3.99
CA VAL A 50 14.20 12.82 2.85
C VAL A 50 12.78 12.41 3.27
N SER A 51 12.61 11.84 4.46
CA SER A 51 11.28 11.47 4.98
C SER A 51 10.42 12.70 5.36
N ILE A 52 11.02 13.76 5.90
CA ILE A 52 10.37 15.06 6.16
C ILE A 52 9.94 15.68 4.83
N ASP A 53 10.82 15.73 3.83
CA ASP A 53 10.52 16.29 2.51
C ASP A 53 9.39 15.52 1.82
N LEU A 54 9.41 14.18 1.89
CA LEU A 54 8.34 13.33 1.38
C LEU A 54 7.00 13.61 2.09
N LEU A 55 6.98 13.73 3.42
CA LEU A 55 5.75 14.06 4.15
C LEU A 55 5.26 15.47 3.80
N ALA A 56 6.14 16.49 3.88
CA ALA A 56 5.80 17.88 3.58
C ALA A 56 5.21 18.06 2.17
N THR A 57 5.74 17.31 1.20
CA THR A 57 5.29 17.31 -0.20
C THR A 57 4.19 16.29 -0.52
N ASP A 58 3.61 15.59 0.46
CA ASP A 58 2.53 14.61 0.23
C ASP A 58 1.31 15.24 -0.46
N ILE A 59 0.78 16.35 0.08
CA ILE A 59 -0.35 17.07 -0.53
C ILE A 59 0.04 17.73 -1.88
N PRO A 60 1.18 18.45 -2.02
CA PRO A 60 1.63 18.98 -3.31
C PRO A 60 1.79 17.94 -4.43
N ARG A 61 2.28 16.73 -4.12
CA ARG A 61 2.49 15.67 -5.12
C ARG A 61 1.23 14.85 -5.39
N SER A 62 0.50 14.47 -4.35
CA SER A 62 -0.57 13.47 -4.45
C SER A 62 -1.99 14.09 -4.50
N GLY A 63 -2.13 15.35 -4.10
CA GLY A 63 -3.37 16.12 -4.15
C GLY A 63 -4.35 15.87 -2.99
N LEU A 64 -5.15 16.89 -2.69
CA LEU A 64 -6.19 16.85 -1.65
C LEU A 64 -7.32 15.84 -1.94
N GLY A 65 -7.48 15.37 -3.17
CA GLY A 65 -8.54 14.46 -3.61
C GLY A 65 -9.12 14.84 -4.98
N VAL A 66 -10.04 14.03 -5.49
CA VAL A 66 -10.57 14.13 -6.86
C VAL A 66 -11.58 15.27 -6.99
N ARG A 67 -11.12 16.48 -7.36
CA ARG A 67 -12.02 17.65 -7.54
C ARG A 67 -12.81 17.65 -8.86
N ARG A 68 -12.25 17.06 -9.93
CA ARG A 68 -12.87 16.97 -11.26
C ARG A 68 -12.36 15.72 -11.98
N LEU A 69 -13.26 14.88 -12.48
CA LEU A 69 -12.89 13.69 -13.27
C LEU A 69 -12.09 14.05 -14.53
N GLY A 70 -12.45 15.16 -15.18
CA GLY A 70 -11.77 15.73 -16.35
C GLY A 70 -10.33 16.23 -16.11
N ALA A 71 -9.79 16.13 -14.88
CA ALA A 71 -8.37 16.36 -14.61
C ALA A 71 -7.54 15.06 -14.68
N TYR A 72 -8.19 13.89 -14.65
CA TYR A 72 -7.56 12.57 -14.73
C TYR A 72 -7.82 11.89 -16.09
N TYR A 73 -8.97 12.17 -16.72
CA TYR A 73 -9.39 11.57 -17.99
C TYR A 73 -9.83 12.66 -18.98
N HIS A 74 -9.40 12.55 -20.24
CA HIS A 74 -9.64 13.59 -21.26
C HIS A 74 -11.08 13.62 -21.80
N THR A 75 -11.83 12.52 -21.70
CA THR A 75 -13.12 12.33 -22.38
C THR A 75 -14.26 12.18 -21.36
N ALA A 76 -14.93 13.29 -21.04
CA ALA A 76 -16.20 13.25 -20.32
C ALA A 76 -17.36 12.84 -21.26
N ILE A 77 -18.25 11.97 -20.80
CA ILE A 77 -19.40 11.47 -21.58
C ILE A 77 -20.71 12.08 -21.06
N MET A 78 -20.84 12.21 -19.73
CA MET A 78 -21.97 12.80 -19.01
C MET A 78 -21.45 13.47 -17.73
N PRO A 79 -22.31 14.16 -16.93
CA PRO A 79 -22.07 14.29 -15.51
C PRO A 79 -21.69 12.92 -14.91
N ASP A 80 -20.65 12.92 -14.07
CA ASP A 80 -20.15 11.78 -13.30
C ASP A 80 -19.72 10.51 -14.09
N THR A 81 -19.82 10.53 -15.43
CA THR A 81 -19.41 9.43 -16.33
C THR A 81 -18.37 9.87 -17.36
N ILE A 82 -17.25 9.17 -17.41
CA ILE A 82 -16.10 9.43 -18.27
C ILE A 82 -15.69 8.18 -19.06
N ALA A 83 -14.98 8.34 -20.18
CA ALA A 83 -14.25 7.22 -20.77
C ALA A 83 -12.97 6.97 -19.97
N ARG A 84 -12.81 5.74 -19.45
CA ARG A 84 -11.59 5.30 -18.77
C ARG A 84 -10.51 4.90 -19.77
N PHE A 85 -10.93 4.26 -20.86
CA PHE A 85 -10.11 3.75 -21.95
C PHE A 85 -10.86 3.96 -23.28
N GLY A 86 -10.14 4.29 -24.34
CA GLY A 86 -10.71 4.65 -25.64
C GLY A 86 -11.48 5.99 -25.63
N PRO A 87 -12.39 6.22 -26.59
CA PRO A 87 -12.77 5.29 -27.67
C PRO A 87 -11.61 5.03 -28.64
N PHE A 88 -11.38 3.76 -28.96
CA PHE A 88 -10.47 3.33 -30.01
C PHE A 88 -11.25 2.67 -31.15
N ASP A 89 -10.81 2.90 -32.39
CA ASP A 89 -11.26 2.22 -33.59
C ASP A 89 -10.05 1.86 -34.47
N TYR A 90 -9.79 0.57 -34.71
CA TYR A 90 -8.56 0.09 -35.34
C TYR A 90 -8.76 -1.14 -36.23
N PRO A 91 -8.05 -1.24 -37.38
CA PRO A 91 -7.99 -2.44 -38.19
C PRO A 91 -7.07 -3.47 -37.53
N VAL A 92 -7.48 -4.74 -37.49
CA VAL A 92 -6.60 -5.83 -37.10
C VAL A 92 -5.96 -6.46 -38.33
N ARG A 93 -6.72 -7.09 -39.22
CA ARG A 93 -6.18 -7.62 -40.48
C ARG A 93 -7.21 -7.54 -41.61
N HIS A 94 -6.79 -7.06 -42.77
CA HIS A 94 -7.50 -7.22 -44.04
C HIS A 94 -6.74 -8.23 -44.89
N ILE A 95 -7.27 -9.43 -45.07
CA ILE A 95 -6.61 -10.53 -45.80
C ILE A 95 -7.38 -10.80 -47.09
N ARG A 96 -6.69 -10.74 -48.22
CA ARG A 96 -7.25 -10.97 -49.56
C ARG A 96 -6.57 -12.16 -50.24
N ARG A 97 -7.36 -13.07 -50.79
CA ARG A 97 -6.89 -14.16 -51.65
C ARG A 97 -6.62 -13.62 -53.07
N GLU A 98 -5.52 -14.03 -53.67
CA GLU A 98 -5.22 -13.74 -55.08
C GLU A 98 -6.26 -14.42 -55.99
N SER A 99 -6.55 -13.86 -57.18
CA SER A 99 -7.44 -14.49 -58.16
C SER A 99 -6.71 -15.38 -59.17
N SER A 100 -5.38 -15.42 -59.11
CA SER A 100 -4.49 -16.11 -60.07
C SER A 100 -3.89 -17.41 -59.51
N GLU A 101 -3.70 -17.48 -58.19
CA GLU A 101 -3.10 -18.61 -57.49
C GLU A 101 -3.91 -18.90 -56.21
N ILE A 102 -4.16 -20.19 -55.94
CA ILE A 102 -5.16 -20.63 -54.95
C ILE A 102 -4.71 -20.33 -53.50
N ASP A 103 -3.42 -20.44 -53.23
CA ASP A 103 -2.83 -20.36 -51.88
C ASP A 103 -2.13 -19.03 -51.57
N LYS A 104 -2.18 -18.03 -52.49
CA LYS A 104 -1.59 -16.71 -52.24
C LYS A 104 -2.56 -15.77 -51.52
N PHE A 105 -2.11 -15.26 -50.38
CA PHE A 105 -2.84 -14.32 -49.54
C PHE A 105 -2.01 -13.06 -49.30
N TYR A 106 -2.64 -11.90 -49.45
CA TYR A 106 -2.07 -10.59 -49.14
C TYR A 106 -2.74 -10.02 -47.89
N GLY A 107 -1.94 -9.72 -46.86
CA GLY A 107 -2.40 -9.09 -45.61
C GLY A 107 -2.10 -7.60 -45.59
N LEU A 108 -3.02 -6.82 -45.04
CA LEU A 108 -2.82 -5.40 -44.68
C LEU A 108 -3.20 -5.16 -43.21
N GLU A 109 -2.39 -4.38 -42.51
CA GLU A 109 -2.67 -3.80 -41.19
C GLU A 109 -2.99 -2.31 -41.40
N GLY A 110 -4.27 -2.02 -41.68
CA GLY A 110 -4.73 -0.70 -42.10
C GLY A 110 -4.30 -0.33 -43.52
N VAL A 111 -3.08 0.19 -43.65
CA VAL A 111 -2.45 0.58 -44.93
C VAL A 111 -1.18 -0.25 -45.19
N ASP A 112 -0.49 -0.68 -44.14
CA ASP A 112 0.82 -1.32 -44.24
C ASP A 112 0.70 -2.80 -44.62
N PRO A 113 1.56 -3.33 -45.53
CA PRO A 113 1.55 -4.74 -45.91
C PRO A 113 2.15 -5.62 -44.80
N VAL A 114 1.49 -6.76 -44.53
CA VAL A 114 1.95 -7.71 -43.51
C VAL A 114 1.76 -9.15 -43.99
N ASP A 115 2.82 -9.93 -43.95
CA ASP A 115 2.85 -11.34 -44.41
C ASP A 115 2.18 -12.34 -43.45
N SER A 116 1.60 -11.85 -42.33
CA SER A 116 1.11 -12.69 -41.23
C SER A 116 0.20 -11.96 -40.23
N ALA A 117 -0.35 -12.70 -39.26
CA ALA A 117 -1.22 -12.18 -38.21
C ALA A 117 -0.71 -12.51 -36.80
N ASN A 118 -0.88 -11.56 -35.86
CA ASN A 118 -0.40 -11.70 -34.49
C ASN A 118 -1.33 -12.60 -33.66
N VAL A 119 -0.79 -13.63 -33.00
CA VAL A 119 -1.55 -14.53 -32.11
C VAL A 119 -2.21 -13.77 -30.95
N TRP A 120 -1.58 -12.68 -30.48
CA TRP A 120 -2.13 -11.80 -29.45
C TRP A 120 -3.60 -11.44 -29.69
N SER A 121 -3.93 -10.95 -30.89
CA SER A 121 -5.26 -10.46 -31.27
C SER A 121 -6.34 -11.55 -31.30
N TYR A 122 -5.98 -12.83 -31.37
CA TYR A 122 -6.95 -13.94 -31.45
C TYR A 122 -6.97 -14.83 -30.19
N GLN A 123 -5.96 -14.73 -29.32
CA GLN A 123 -5.86 -15.52 -28.09
C GLN A 123 -5.82 -14.70 -26.80
N TYR A 124 -5.00 -13.64 -26.73
CA TYR A 124 -4.65 -12.97 -25.48
C TYR A 124 -5.41 -11.64 -25.26
N ASP A 125 -5.78 -10.99 -26.36
CA ASP A 125 -6.57 -9.77 -26.41
C ASP A 125 -7.98 -9.97 -25.82
N THR A 126 -8.56 -8.91 -25.26
CA THR A 126 -9.89 -8.87 -24.63
C THR A 126 -10.99 -9.11 -25.64
N THR A 127 -10.94 -8.40 -26.78
CA THR A 127 -11.87 -8.59 -27.92
C THR A 127 -11.94 -10.03 -28.43
N SER A 128 -10.89 -10.85 -28.24
CA SER A 128 -10.89 -12.26 -28.65
C SER A 128 -11.85 -13.15 -27.85
N LEU A 129 -12.23 -12.76 -26.63
CA LEU A 129 -13.05 -13.57 -25.72
C LEU A 129 -14.40 -13.97 -26.34
N GLY A 130 -15.09 -13.01 -26.96
CA GLY A 130 -16.37 -13.27 -27.60
C GLY A 130 -16.22 -14.10 -28.87
N LEU A 131 -15.13 -13.95 -29.63
CA LEU A 131 -14.88 -14.74 -30.84
C LEU A 131 -14.65 -16.21 -30.47
N ARG A 132 -13.74 -16.46 -29.52
CA ARG A 132 -13.44 -17.82 -29.02
C ARG A 132 -14.65 -18.47 -28.34
N GLY A 133 -15.43 -17.70 -27.56
CA GLY A 133 -16.67 -18.19 -26.96
C GLY A 133 -17.77 -18.50 -27.98
N ALA A 134 -17.88 -17.72 -29.06
CA ALA A 134 -18.80 -18.02 -30.16
C ALA A 134 -18.35 -19.26 -30.97
N VAL A 135 -17.05 -19.39 -31.23
CA VAL A 135 -16.43 -20.58 -31.87
C VAL A 135 -16.74 -21.85 -31.09
N GLU A 136 -16.53 -21.85 -29.77
CA GLU A 136 -16.84 -23.02 -28.92
C GLU A 136 -18.34 -23.33 -28.87
N LEU A 137 -19.21 -22.31 -28.89
CA LEU A 137 -20.67 -22.50 -28.92
C LEU A 137 -21.25 -22.83 -30.30
N LEU A 138 -20.50 -22.64 -31.38
CA LEU A 138 -20.90 -22.96 -32.76
C LEU A 138 -20.18 -24.20 -33.32
N ASN A 139 -19.17 -24.70 -32.62
CA ASN A 139 -18.33 -25.85 -33.00
C ASN A 139 -17.65 -25.68 -34.38
N VAL A 140 -16.94 -24.55 -34.55
CA VAL A 140 -16.14 -24.28 -35.77
C VAL A 140 -14.84 -25.07 -35.72
N THR A 141 -14.64 -25.99 -36.67
CA THR A 141 -13.53 -26.96 -36.70
C THR A 141 -12.21 -26.39 -37.22
N GLU A 142 -12.28 -25.29 -37.97
CA GLU A 142 -11.16 -24.66 -38.67
C GLU A 142 -10.41 -23.66 -37.76
N PHE A 143 -10.91 -23.43 -36.55
CA PHE A 143 -10.32 -22.52 -35.58
C PHE A 143 -9.25 -23.25 -34.74
N PRO A 144 -7.96 -22.85 -34.78
CA PRO A 144 -6.89 -23.60 -34.11
C PRO A 144 -7.11 -23.78 -32.60
N GLU A 145 -7.02 -25.02 -32.12
CA GLU A 145 -7.16 -25.38 -30.70
C GLU A 145 -6.22 -24.59 -29.77
N SER A 146 -5.01 -24.29 -30.25
CA SER A 146 -4.01 -23.52 -29.52
C SER A 146 -4.51 -22.13 -29.10
N LEU A 147 -5.28 -21.45 -29.96
CA LEU A 147 -5.90 -20.15 -29.67
C LEU A 147 -7.03 -20.28 -28.62
N LEU A 148 -7.71 -21.43 -28.58
CA LEU A 148 -8.69 -21.77 -27.54
C LEU A 148 -8.04 -22.21 -26.21
N TYR A 149 -6.71 -22.08 -26.08
CA TYR A 149 -5.91 -22.59 -24.95
C TYR A 149 -5.95 -24.13 -24.79
N LYS A 150 -6.33 -24.87 -25.85
CA LYS A 150 -6.34 -26.34 -25.90
C LYS A 150 -5.06 -26.83 -26.58
N GLY A 151 -4.45 -27.90 -26.06
CA GLY A 151 -3.16 -28.40 -26.54
C GLY A 151 -1.93 -27.64 -26.00
N LYS A 152 -0.87 -27.52 -26.80
CA LYS A 152 0.36 -26.81 -26.41
C LYS A 152 0.13 -25.30 -26.36
N ARG A 153 0.52 -24.66 -25.26
CA ARG A 153 0.50 -23.19 -25.10
C ARG A 153 1.61 -22.58 -25.97
N GLY A 154 1.24 -21.80 -26.98
CA GLY A 154 2.18 -20.99 -27.77
C GLY A 154 2.78 -19.82 -26.98
N ASN A 155 3.79 -19.17 -27.55
CA ASN A 155 4.27 -17.88 -27.07
C ASN A 155 3.39 -16.75 -27.62
N GLN A 156 3.43 -15.60 -26.97
CA GLN A 156 2.65 -14.43 -27.40
C GLN A 156 3.23 -13.73 -28.63
N ASN A 157 4.52 -13.95 -28.88
CA ASN A 157 5.22 -13.51 -30.09
C ASN A 157 5.10 -14.55 -31.23
N ASP A 158 4.33 -15.64 -31.03
CA ASP A 158 4.05 -16.56 -32.13
C ASP A 158 3.16 -15.89 -33.18
N ILE A 159 3.34 -16.31 -34.42
CA ILE A 159 2.79 -15.67 -35.62
C ILE A 159 1.90 -16.69 -36.34
N LEU A 160 0.70 -16.27 -36.74
CA LEU A 160 -0.26 -17.09 -37.49
C LEU A 160 -0.16 -16.78 -38.99
N GLY A 161 -0.15 -17.83 -39.81
CA GLY A 161 -0.14 -17.69 -41.28
C GLY A 161 -1.40 -17.02 -41.81
N LEU A 162 -1.27 -16.23 -42.88
CA LEU A 162 -2.42 -15.53 -43.48
C LEU A 162 -3.49 -16.49 -43.99
N ASN A 163 -3.09 -17.65 -44.53
CA ASN A 163 -4.00 -18.73 -44.94
C ASN A 163 -4.83 -19.23 -43.73
N THR A 164 -4.18 -19.70 -42.66
CA THR A 164 -4.86 -20.17 -41.45
C THR A 164 -5.73 -19.08 -40.84
N THR A 165 -5.30 -17.82 -40.87
CA THR A 165 -6.09 -16.68 -40.36
C THR A 165 -7.32 -16.41 -41.22
N PHE A 166 -7.20 -16.49 -42.55
CA PHE A 166 -8.29 -16.32 -43.49
C PHE A 166 -9.33 -17.43 -43.34
N ASP A 167 -8.90 -18.69 -43.40
CA ASP A 167 -9.80 -19.85 -43.38
C ASP A 167 -10.52 -19.98 -42.03
N MET A 168 -9.83 -19.69 -40.91
CA MET A 168 -10.40 -19.58 -39.56
C MET A 168 -11.56 -18.58 -39.48
N LEU A 169 -11.37 -17.37 -40.04
CA LEU A 169 -12.38 -16.31 -39.99
C LEU A 169 -13.50 -16.55 -41.01
N ASP A 170 -13.19 -17.11 -42.18
CA ASP A 170 -14.18 -17.46 -43.20
C ASP A 170 -15.13 -18.56 -42.70
N ALA A 171 -14.59 -19.62 -42.09
CA ALA A 171 -15.36 -20.70 -41.47
C ALA A 171 -16.23 -20.20 -40.30
N PHE A 172 -15.72 -19.27 -39.48
CA PHE A 172 -16.52 -18.64 -38.44
C PHE A 172 -17.70 -17.85 -39.04
N ILE A 173 -17.48 -17.02 -40.06
CA ILE A 173 -18.55 -16.23 -40.70
C ILE A 173 -19.56 -17.14 -41.41
N SER A 174 -19.11 -18.22 -42.05
CA SER A 174 -19.98 -19.26 -42.64
C SER A 174 -20.87 -19.92 -41.59
N THR A 175 -20.29 -20.39 -40.49
CA THR A 175 -21.02 -21.11 -39.42
C THR A 175 -21.94 -20.18 -38.63
N ALA A 176 -21.52 -18.94 -38.38
CA ALA A 176 -22.37 -17.90 -37.80
C ALA A 176 -23.58 -17.60 -38.70
N ARG A 177 -23.36 -17.48 -40.02
CA ARG A 177 -24.45 -17.23 -40.97
C ARG A 177 -25.44 -18.40 -41.05
N SER A 178 -24.97 -19.64 -41.17
CA SER A 178 -25.85 -20.81 -41.32
C SER A 178 -26.71 -21.06 -40.07
N ASN A 179 -26.18 -20.79 -38.88
CA ASN A 179 -26.94 -20.92 -37.62
C ASN A 179 -27.91 -19.76 -37.37
N LEU A 180 -27.59 -18.53 -37.80
CA LEU A 180 -28.36 -17.32 -37.47
C LEU A 180 -29.33 -16.86 -38.55
N LEU A 181 -29.04 -17.11 -39.83
CA LEU A 181 -29.94 -16.84 -40.95
C LEU A 181 -30.65 -18.13 -41.40
N ARG A 182 -31.22 -18.86 -40.45
CA ARG A 182 -31.99 -20.08 -40.75
C ARG A 182 -33.28 -19.72 -41.49
N GLU A 183 -33.47 -20.37 -42.62
CA GLU A 183 -34.73 -20.41 -43.35
C GLU A 183 -35.74 -21.29 -42.60
N GLU A 184 -36.92 -20.75 -42.31
CA GLU A 184 -38.00 -21.49 -41.62
C GLU A 184 -39.12 -21.93 -42.58
N SER A 185 -39.17 -21.34 -43.77
CA SER A 185 -40.01 -21.72 -44.90
C SER A 185 -39.40 -21.13 -46.18
N PRO A 186 -39.66 -21.68 -47.38
CA PRO A 186 -39.05 -21.19 -48.62
C PRO A 186 -39.23 -19.67 -48.84
N GLY A 187 -38.12 -18.95 -48.98
CA GLY A 187 -38.07 -17.48 -49.10
C GLY A 187 -38.21 -16.72 -47.77
N VAL A 188 -38.34 -17.40 -46.64
CA VAL A 188 -38.56 -16.80 -45.31
C VAL A 188 -37.36 -17.08 -44.38
N ILE A 189 -36.35 -16.23 -44.51
CA ILE A 189 -35.18 -16.19 -43.62
C ILE A 189 -35.56 -15.43 -42.35
N THR A 190 -35.45 -16.08 -41.19
CA THR A 190 -35.66 -15.42 -39.88
C THR A 190 -34.30 -15.09 -39.26
N PRO A 191 -33.89 -13.80 -39.20
CA PRO A 191 -32.61 -13.42 -38.60
C PRO A 191 -32.65 -13.57 -37.08
N LYS A 192 -31.83 -14.48 -36.55
CA LYS A 192 -31.70 -14.75 -35.11
C LYS A 192 -30.42 -14.13 -34.57
N VAL A 193 -30.38 -13.92 -33.25
CA VAL A 193 -29.22 -13.35 -32.53
C VAL A 193 -28.78 -14.35 -31.47
N LEU A 194 -27.52 -14.80 -31.54
CA LEU A 194 -26.94 -15.62 -30.48
C LEU A 194 -26.51 -14.70 -29.34
N ARG A 195 -27.12 -14.88 -28.16
CA ARG A 195 -26.64 -14.31 -26.90
C ARG A 195 -25.93 -15.39 -26.10
N PHE A 196 -24.82 -15.03 -25.49
CA PHE A 196 -24.06 -15.95 -24.65
C PHE A 196 -23.26 -15.22 -23.58
N ALA A 197 -22.86 -15.94 -22.54
CA ALA A 197 -21.89 -15.50 -21.57
C ALA A 197 -20.62 -16.37 -21.69
N THR A 198 -19.44 -15.78 -21.51
CA THR A 198 -18.23 -16.55 -21.21
C THR A 198 -17.78 -16.28 -19.79
N LYS A 199 -17.32 -17.32 -19.12
CA LYS A 199 -16.57 -17.24 -17.86
C LYS A 199 -15.11 -17.50 -18.19
N HIS A 200 -14.23 -16.55 -17.89
CA HIS A 200 -12.82 -16.64 -18.23
C HIS A 200 -11.93 -16.30 -17.04
N LYS A 201 -10.71 -16.84 -17.01
CA LYS A 201 -9.67 -16.46 -16.05
C LYS A 201 -9.05 -15.13 -16.50
N TRP A 202 -8.68 -14.27 -15.56
CA TRP A 202 -7.99 -13.01 -15.84
C TRP A 202 -6.65 -12.95 -15.11
N VAL A 203 -5.56 -12.89 -15.88
CA VAL A 203 -4.21 -12.57 -15.40
C VAL A 203 -3.56 -11.65 -16.43
N ASP A 204 -2.91 -10.58 -15.96
CA ASP A 204 -2.25 -9.55 -16.77
C ASP A 204 -1.02 -8.93 -16.05
N ARG A 205 -0.99 -8.94 -14.70
CA ARG A 205 -0.01 -8.21 -13.86
C ARG A 205 0.69 -9.07 -12.82
N VAL A 206 1.80 -8.57 -12.27
CA VAL A 206 2.61 -9.25 -11.24
C VAL A 206 1.76 -9.69 -10.04
N TYR A 207 0.97 -8.80 -9.43
CA TYR A 207 0.18 -9.20 -8.25
C TYR A 207 -0.79 -10.35 -8.57
N GLN A 208 -1.48 -10.29 -9.72
CA GLN A 208 -2.41 -11.32 -10.19
C GLN A 208 -1.69 -12.64 -10.48
N TYR A 209 -0.48 -12.57 -11.07
CA TYR A 209 0.35 -13.73 -11.34
C TYR A 209 0.86 -14.41 -10.05
N LEU A 210 1.16 -13.62 -9.01
CA LEU A 210 1.56 -14.13 -7.70
C LEU A 210 0.37 -14.72 -6.93
N THR A 211 -0.79 -14.05 -6.91
CA THR A 211 -1.97 -14.48 -6.13
C THR A 211 -2.83 -15.54 -6.82
N ARG A 212 -2.59 -15.86 -8.11
CA ARG A 212 -3.36 -16.86 -8.90
C ARG A 212 -3.60 -18.21 -8.22
N PHE A 213 -2.65 -18.63 -7.37
CA PHE A 213 -2.70 -19.90 -6.64
C PHE A 213 -3.63 -19.85 -5.41
N VAL A 214 -3.89 -18.66 -4.88
CA VAL A 214 -4.70 -18.42 -3.68
C VAL A 214 -6.12 -17.98 -4.07
N ARG A 215 -6.24 -17.01 -4.99
CA ARG A 215 -7.52 -16.50 -5.49
C ARG A 215 -7.47 -16.34 -7.02
N PRO A 216 -7.77 -17.39 -7.80
CA PRO A 216 -7.77 -17.30 -9.26
C PRO A 216 -8.90 -16.37 -9.74
N ARG A 217 -8.53 -15.20 -10.27
CA ARG A 217 -9.49 -14.21 -10.78
C ARG A 217 -10.26 -14.75 -11.98
N ARG A 218 -11.58 -14.65 -11.90
CA ARG A 218 -12.57 -15.15 -12.86
C ARG A 218 -13.55 -14.03 -13.16
N MET A 219 -13.71 -13.69 -14.43
CA MET A 219 -14.61 -12.65 -14.89
C MET A 219 -15.68 -13.23 -15.81
N TRP A 220 -16.83 -12.56 -15.84
CA TRP A 220 -17.94 -12.88 -16.75
C TRP A 220 -18.04 -11.82 -17.83
N SER A 221 -18.14 -12.26 -19.08
CA SER A 221 -18.36 -11.39 -20.24
C SER A 221 -19.69 -11.75 -20.88
N LEU A 222 -20.51 -10.75 -21.19
CA LEU A 222 -21.77 -10.92 -21.91
C LEU A 222 -21.55 -10.60 -23.38
N HIS A 223 -22.02 -11.45 -24.28
CA HIS A 223 -21.77 -11.34 -25.70
C HIS A 223 -23.07 -11.45 -26.51
N THR A 224 -23.17 -10.68 -27.59
CA THR A 224 -24.23 -10.83 -28.59
C THR A 224 -23.64 -10.81 -30.00
N LEU A 225 -23.90 -11.89 -30.74
CA LEU A 225 -23.48 -12.08 -32.13
C LEU A 225 -24.67 -11.83 -33.07
N HIS A 226 -24.51 -10.87 -33.97
CA HIS A 226 -25.50 -10.43 -34.94
C HIS A 226 -24.97 -10.65 -36.35
N VAL A 227 -25.79 -11.23 -37.22
CA VAL A 227 -25.53 -11.30 -38.67
C VAL A 227 -26.65 -10.53 -39.35
N PRO A 228 -26.43 -9.26 -39.77
CA PRO A 228 -27.45 -8.49 -40.46
C PRO A 228 -27.78 -9.12 -41.82
N LEU A 229 -29.07 -9.19 -42.15
CA LEU A 229 -29.53 -9.55 -43.49
C LEU A 229 -29.35 -8.35 -44.41
N ILE A 230 -28.37 -8.41 -45.30
CA ILE A 230 -28.01 -7.32 -46.23
C ILE A 230 -28.62 -7.64 -47.62
N PRO A 231 -29.61 -6.86 -48.11
CA PRO A 231 -30.09 -6.99 -49.48
C PRO A 231 -29.00 -6.64 -50.50
N PRO A 232 -28.92 -7.33 -51.66
CA PRO A 232 -27.87 -7.07 -52.67
C PRO A 232 -27.79 -5.61 -53.18
N GLN A 233 -28.90 -4.87 -53.13
CA GLN A 233 -28.99 -3.46 -53.54
C GLN A 233 -28.75 -2.46 -52.39
N ALA A 234 -28.52 -2.91 -51.16
CA ALA A 234 -28.37 -2.04 -50.01
C ALA A 234 -27.00 -1.32 -50.02
N LYS A 235 -27.03 0.00 -49.77
CA LYS A 235 -25.84 0.87 -49.64
C LYS A 235 -25.52 1.22 -48.18
N SER A 236 -26.02 0.43 -47.24
CA SER A 236 -25.99 0.71 -45.80
C SER A 236 -26.37 -0.55 -45.01
N LEU A 237 -25.62 -0.83 -43.95
CA LEU A 237 -25.77 -1.89 -42.97
C LEU A 237 -26.91 -1.62 -41.96
N ARG A 238 -27.20 -0.34 -41.65
CA ARG A 238 -28.39 0.14 -40.90
C ARG A 238 -28.62 -0.45 -39.49
N LEU A 239 -27.58 -0.99 -38.85
CA LEU A 239 -27.61 -1.75 -37.58
C LEU A 239 -28.48 -1.15 -36.47
N CYS A 240 -28.44 0.17 -36.30
CA CYS A 240 -29.12 0.86 -35.20
C CYS A 240 -30.49 1.46 -35.58
N THR A 241 -30.92 1.35 -36.84
CA THR A 241 -32.15 2.00 -37.33
C THR A 241 -33.42 1.44 -36.68
N ALA A 242 -34.43 2.31 -36.54
CA ALA A 242 -35.71 1.96 -35.95
C ALA A 242 -36.73 1.55 -37.01
N THR A 243 -36.83 0.25 -37.26
CA THR A 243 -37.96 -0.36 -37.97
C THR A 243 -39.06 -0.74 -36.98
N SER A 244 -40.33 -0.68 -37.42
CA SER A 244 -41.51 -1.09 -36.64
C SER A 244 -41.90 -2.55 -36.88
N ASP A 245 -41.06 -3.31 -37.58
CA ASP A 245 -41.36 -4.69 -37.99
C ASP A 245 -40.96 -5.70 -36.92
N LYS A 246 -41.93 -6.47 -36.44
CA LYS A 246 -41.77 -7.55 -35.45
C LYS A 246 -40.88 -8.70 -35.95
N ARG A 247 -40.54 -8.75 -37.24
CA ARG A 247 -39.68 -9.78 -37.86
C ARG A 247 -38.18 -9.47 -37.81
N GLN A 248 -37.77 -8.27 -37.42
CA GLN A 248 -36.36 -7.88 -37.38
C GLN A 248 -35.66 -8.29 -36.07
N PRO A 249 -34.34 -8.57 -36.10
CA PRO A 249 -33.61 -9.02 -34.92
C PRO A 249 -33.50 -7.88 -33.89
N PRO A 250 -33.40 -8.20 -32.58
CA PRO A 250 -33.17 -7.19 -31.56
C PRO A 250 -31.83 -6.48 -31.81
N ARG A 251 -31.85 -5.15 -31.96
CA ARG A 251 -30.68 -4.33 -32.33
C ARG A 251 -29.48 -4.57 -31.39
N PRO A 252 -28.23 -4.39 -31.87
CA PRO A 252 -27.02 -4.47 -31.04
C PRO A 252 -27.08 -3.53 -29.83
N ARG A 253 -26.55 -3.97 -28.67
CA ARG A 253 -26.68 -3.25 -27.38
C ARG A 253 -26.13 -1.82 -27.45
N PHE A 254 -25.02 -1.61 -28.17
CA PHE A 254 -24.39 -0.29 -28.35
C PHE A 254 -25.32 0.74 -29.05
N CYS A 255 -26.29 0.29 -29.84
CA CYS A 255 -27.26 1.18 -30.49
C CYS A 255 -28.24 1.86 -29.53
N SER A 256 -28.37 1.35 -28.31
CA SER A 256 -29.26 1.88 -27.26
C SER A 256 -28.51 2.58 -26.11
N TYR A 257 -27.18 2.69 -26.18
CA TYR A 257 -26.43 3.35 -25.11
C TYR A 257 -26.62 4.88 -25.13
N PRO A 258 -26.87 5.50 -23.97
CA PRO A 258 -26.79 6.95 -23.85
C PRO A 258 -25.31 7.40 -23.88
N GLY A 259 -25.06 8.58 -24.48
CA GLY A 259 -23.72 9.15 -24.65
C GLY A 259 -23.08 8.80 -26.00
N THR A 260 -22.48 9.79 -26.67
CA THR A 260 -21.97 9.60 -28.04
C THR A 260 -20.58 8.94 -28.06
N TRP A 261 -20.52 7.64 -28.37
CA TRP A 261 -19.28 7.03 -28.87
C TRP A 261 -18.97 7.64 -30.25
N LYS A 262 -17.91 8.44 -30.32
CA LYS A 262 -17.37 9.02 -31.56
C LYS A 262 -16.04 8.33 -31.90
N CYS A 263 -15.80 8.15 -33.19
CA CYS A 263 -14.65 7.46 -33.76
C CYS A 263 -13.98 8.33 -34.84
N GLY A 264 -12.78 7.94 -35.27
CA GLY A 264 -12.13 8.55 -36.43
C GLY A 264 -13.00 8.47 -37.69
N HIS A 265 -12.91 9.47 -38.57
CA HIS A 265 -13.62 9.42 -39.84
C HIS A 265 -12.86 8.52 -40.85
N PRO A 266 -13.40 7.36 -41.28
CA PRO A 266 -12.60 6.26 -41.81
C PRO A 266 -12.13 6.46 -43.27
N VAL A 267 -12.52 7.57 -43.90
CA VAL A 267 -12.01 8.02 -45.21
C VAL A 267 -10.80 8.96 -45.06
N ASN A 268 -10.75 9.77 -44.00
CA ASN A 268 -9.79 10.86 -43.84
C ASN A 268 -9.88 11.41 -42.40
N ALA A 269 -8.76 11.38 -41.67
CA ALA A 269 -8.67 11.81 -40.28
C ALA A 269 -8.91 13.32 -40.04
N SER A 270 -8.89 14.17 -41.07
CA SER A 270 -9.22 15.60 -40.94
C SER A 270 -10.71 15.91 -41.02
N LEU A 271 -11.57 14.92 -41.33
CA LEU A 271 -13.03 15.06 -41.28
C LEU A 271 -13.56 14.87 -39.85
N PRO A 272 -14.69 15.49 -39.48
CA PRO A 272 -15.20 15.47 -38.11
C PRO A 272 -15.56 14.05 -37.64
N ALA A 273 -15.25 13.77 -36.38
CA ALA A 273 -15.46 12.47 -35.75
C ALA A 273 -16.94 12.05 -35.78
N VAL A 274 -17.20 10.89 -36.40
CA VAL A 274 -18.53 10.30 -36.63
C VAL A 274 -18.96 9.40 -35.49
N ARG A 275 -20.26 9.10 -35.36
CA ARG A 275 -20.72 8.12 -34.35
C ARG A 275 -20.30 6.72 -34.78
N LEU A 276 -20.08 5.84 -33.81
CA LEU A 276 -19.74 4.42 -34.02
C LEU A 276 -20.55 3.73 -35.14
N ALA A 277 -21.89 3.87 -35.13
CA ALA A 277 -22.75 3.25 -36.13
C ALA A 277 -22.59 3.86 -37.53
N ASP A 278 -22.39 5.18 -37.61
CA ASP A 278 -22.13 5.90 -38.87
C ASP A 278 -20.75 5.49 -39.43
N GLN A 279 -19.75 5.29 -38.57
CA GLN A 279 -18.41 4.81 -38.91
C GLN A 279 -18.49 3.43 -39.58
N MET A 280 -19.21 2.48 -38.95
CA MET A 280 -19.46 1.14 -39.51
C MET A 280 -20.17 1.19 -40.88
N ASP A 281 -21.19 2.03 -41.02
CA ASP A 281 -21.92 2.21 -42.29
C ASP A 281 -21.01 2.80 -43.39
N ILE A 282 -20.13 3.76 -43.06
CA ILE A 282 -19.16 4.35 -44.00
C ILE A 282 -18.07 3.32 -44.37
N ARG A 283 -17.52 2.56 -43.42
CA ARG A 283 -16.52 1.50 -43.69
C ARG A 283 -17.11 0.42 -44.62
N PHE A 284 -18.35 -0.01 -44.36
CA PHE A 284 -19.06 -0.94 -45.23
C PHE A 284 -19.20 -0.39 -46.66
N GLN A 285 -19.60 0.88 -46.81
CA GLN A 285 -19.66 1.53 -48.12
C GLN A 285 -18.28 1.65 -48.80
N GLN A 286 -17.19 1.88 -48.05
CA GLN A 286 -15.84 1.91 -48.64
C GLN A 286 -15.46 0.55 -49.22
N LEU A 287 -15.73 -0.55 -48.51
CA LEU A 287 -15.48 -1.91 -48.99
C LEU A 287 -16.36 -2.25 -50.21
N GLN A 288 -17.64 -1.86 -50.19
CA GLN A 288 -18.58 -2.06 -51.30
C GLN A 288 -18.17 -1.29 -52.56
N ARG A 289 -17.55 -0.10 -52.41
CA ARG A 289 -16.99 0.68 -53.54
C ARG A 289 -15.64 0.14 -54.02
N ARG A 290 -14.82 -0.43 -53.12
CA ARG A 290 -13.52 -1.04 -53.45
C ARG A 290 -13.66 -2.38 -54.17
N TYR A 291 -14.75 -3.10 -53.93
CA TYR A 291 -15.02 -4.44 -54.46
C TYR A 291 -16.48 -4.58 -54.94
N PRO A 292 -16.88 -3.91 -56.05
CA PRO A 292 -18.26 -3.87 -56.52
C PRO A 292 -18.81 -5.25 -56.95
N ASP A 293 -17.93 -6.15 -57.40
CA ASP A 293 -18.30 -7.48 -57.92
C ASP A 293 -18.49 -8.54 -56.82
N LEU A 294 -18.36 -8.17 -55.54
CA LEU A 294 -18.40 -9.09 -54.40
C LEU A 294 -19.64 -8.88 -53.52
N VAL A 295 -20.28 -9.98 -53.16
CA VAL A 295 -21.35 -9.99 -52.15
C VAL A 295 -20.71 -9.89 -50.78
N LEU A 296 -21.05 -8.83 -50.04
CA LEU A 296 -20.54 -8.59 -48.69
C LEU A 296 -21.43 -9.24 -47.62
N ASP A 297 -20.84 -10.12 -46.82
CA ASP A 297 -21.40 -10.56 -45.55
C ASP A 297 -20.74 -9.82 -44.38
N VAL A 298 -21.47 -9.66 -43.26
CA VAL A 298 -20.94 -9.11 -42.01
C VAL A 298 -21.34 -10.00 -40.85
N ALA A 299 -20.40 -10.27 -39.94
CA ALA A 299 -20.66 -10.85 -38.63
C ALA A 299 -20.20 -9.85 -37.56
N LEU A 300 -21.13 -9.41 -36.72
CA LEU A 300 -20.92 -8.36 -35.74
C LEU A 300 -21.06 -8.95 -34.33
N LEU A 301 -19.93 -9.06 -33.65
CA LEU A 301 -19.85 -9.50 -32.26
C LEU A 301 -19.71 -8.27 -31.37
N SER A 302 -20.62 -8.10 -30.41
CA SER A 302 -20.48 -7.09 -29.35
C SER A 302 -20.37 -7.77 -27.99
N THR A 303 -19.30 -7.47 -27.27
CA THR A 303 -19.01 -7.88 -25.90
C THR A 303 -19.28 -6.72 -24.96
N HIS A 304 -19.84 -7.03 -23.80
CA HIS A 304 -20.08 -6.10 -22.70
C HIS A 304 -19.66 -6.76 -21.40
N ARG A 305 -18.79 -6.11 -20.62
CA ARG A 305 -18.35 -6.58 -19.31
C ARG A 305 -18.77 -5.54 -18.27
N PRO A 306 -19.99 -5.65 -17.69
CA PRO A 306 -20.40 -4.77 -16.59
C PRO A 306 -19.66 -5.19 -15.32
N PHE A 307 -18.87 -4.28 -14.78
CA PHE A 307 -18.13 -4.48 -13.55
C PHE A 307 -18.54 -3.40 -12.52
N VAL A 308 -18.90 -3.84 -11.31
CA VAL A 308 -19.47 -2.95 -10.29
C VAL A 308 -18.79 -3.18 -8.96
N THR A 309 -18.32 -2.08 -8.36
CA THR A 309 -17.70 -2.08 -7.04
C THR A 309 -18.14 -0.84 -6.25
N SER A 310 -18.19 -0.96 -4.93
CA SER A 310 -18.35 0.20 -4.05
C SER A 310 -17.02 0.59 -3.41
N GLY A 311 -16.94 1.81 -2.88
CA GLY A 311 -15.95 2.20 -1.89
C GLY A 311 -15.86 1.18 -0.75
N THR A 312 -14.70 1.10 -0.10
CA THR A 312 -14.52 0.33 1.13
C THR A 312 -15.59 0.66 2.17
N LEU A 313 -15.98 1.93 2.27
CA LEU A 313 -16.99 2.42 3.21
C LEU A 313 -18.42 2.44 2.62
N SER A 314 -18.64 1.84 1.45
CA SER A 314 -19.89 1.85 0.64
C SER A 314 -20.47 3.22 0.25
N TYR A 315 -19.88 4.34 0.70
CA TYR A 315 -20.31 5.72 0.38
C TYR A 315 -19.95 6.21 -1.02
N THR A 316 -18.80 5.77 -1.55
CA THR A 316 -18.44 5.95 -2.96
C THR A 316 -18.90 4.74 -3.77
N PHE A 317 -19.19 4.92 -5.06
CA PHE A 317 -19.42 3.82 -5.99
C PHE A 317 -18.64 4.00 -7.29
N PHE A 318 -18.37 2.89 -7.95
CA PHE A 318 -17.66 2.83 -9.23
C PHE A 318 -18.35 1.77 -10.09
N ASN A 319 -19.06 2.22 -11.12
CA ASN A 319 -19.63 1.37 -12.16
C ASN A 319 -18.73 1.48 -13.39
N CYS A 320 -18.06 0.39 -13.75
CA CYS A 320 -17.20 0.27 -14.92
C CYS A 320 -17.94 -0.54 -15.99
N GLU A 321 -18.03 -0.03 -17.21
CA GLU A 321 -18.60 -0.78 -18.33
C GLU A 321 -17.62 -0.83 -19.51
N ASP A 322 -17.00 -2.00 -19.68
CA ASP A 322 -16.24 -2.31 -20.89
C ASP A 322 -17.17 -2.65 -22.06
N GLN A 323 -16.89 -2.07 -23.22
CA GLN A 323 -17.59 -2.30 -24.47
C GLN A 323 -16.56 -2.55 -25.57
N GLU A 324 -16.64 -3.74 -26.15
CA GLU A 324 -15.76 -4.21 -27.21
C GLU A 324 -16.62 -4.69 -28.37
N ILE A 325 -16.26 -4.33 -29.59
CA ILE A 325 -17.01 -4.71 -30.80
C ILE A 325 -16.02 -5.20 -31.85
N VAL A 326 -16.24 -6.42 -32.33
CA VAL A 326 -15.50 -7.01 -33.44
C VAL A 326 -16.45 -7.06 -34.64
N MET A 327 -16.09 -6.32 -35.69
CA MET A 327 -16.80 -6.28 -36.95
C MET A 327 -16.00 -7.07 -37.98
N LEU A 328 -16.39 -8.31 -38.22
CA LEU A 328 -15.83 -9.13 -39.28
C LEU A 328 -16.66 -8.90 -40.56
N THR A 329 -16.01 -8.54 -41.66
CA THR A 329 -16.67 -8.47 -42.98
C THR A 329 -15.99 -9.38 -43.99
N ARG A 330 -16.76 -9.92 -44.92
CA ARG A 330 -16.30 -10.91 -45.90
C ARG A 330 -16.85 -10.61 -47.28
N GLY A 331 -15.98 -10.51 -48.28
CA GLY A 331 -16.38 -10.45 -49.69
C GLY A 331 -16.36 -11.82 -50.36
N ARG A 332 -17.50 -12.29 -50.87
CA ARG A 332 -17.63 -13.53 -51.65
C ARG A 332 -17.95 -13.25 -53.12
N ARG A 333 -17.33 -14.02 -54.01
CA ARG A 333 -17.66 -14.09 -55.44
C ARG A 333 -18.57 -15.31 -55.65
N CYS A 334 -19.85 -15.07 -55.93
CA CYS A 334 -20.82 -16.13 -56.20
C CYS A 334 -20.99 -16.33 -57.70
N VAL A 335 -20.69 -17.52 -58.20
CA VAL A 335 -20.87 -17.92 -59.60
C VAL A 335 -22.03 -18.90 -59.69
N GLY A 336 -23.00 -18.62 -60.54
CA GLY A 336 -24.13 -19.51 -60.79
C GLY A 336 -25.17 -18.86 -61.69
N SER A 337 -25.64 -19.62 -62.69
CA SER A 337 -26.74 -19.22 -63.56
C SER A 337 -28.08 -19.49 -62.88
N ASP A 338 -29.05 -18.60 -63.04
CA ASP A 338 -30.33 -18.69 -62.35
C ASP A 338 -31.21 -19.80 -62.92
N SER A 339 -31.38 -20.89 -62.15
CA SER A 339 -32.65 -21.64 -62.03
C SER A 339 -32.53 -22.95 -61.22
N THR A 340 -31.42 -23.70 -61.36
CA THR A 340 -31.41 -25.14 -61.00
C THR A 340 -30.14 -25.69 -60.33
N LYS A 341 -29.13 -24.86 -60.05
CA LYS A 341 -27.93 -25.27 -59.28
C LYS A 341 -27.62 -24.29 -58.17
N GLU A 342 -27.03 -24.80 -57.09
CA GLU A 342 -26.53 -23.99 -55.98
C GLU A 342 -25.47 -22.99 -56.48
N ARG A 343 -25.51 -21.75 -55.99
CA ARG A 343 -24.51 -20.72 -56.35
C ARG A 343 -23.22 -21.03 -55.58
N GLU A 344 -22.19 -21.45 -56.31
CA GLU A 344 -20.87 -21.67 -55.74
C GLU A 344 -20.24 -20.32 -55.38
N CYS A 345 -20.03 -20.08 -54.09
CA CYS A 345 -19.60 -18.79 -53.56
C CYS A 345 -18.21 -18.90 -52.91
N THR A 346 -17.17 -18.49 -53.62
CA THR A 346 -15.80 -18.48 -53.11
C THR A 346 -15.50 -17.17 -52.35
N THR A 347 -14.78 -17.28 -51.24
CA THR A 347 -14.35 -16.10 -50.47
C THR A 347 -13.11 -15.48 -51.07
N MET A 348 -13.13 -14.15 -51.22
CA MET A 348 -12.05 -13.38 -51.84
C MET A 348 -11.31 -12.48 -50.84
N PHE A 349 -11.99 -11.96 -49.81
CA PHE A 349 -11.34 -11.23 -48.72
C PHE A 349 -12.09 -11.37 -47.40
N VAL A 350 -11.36 -11.20 -46.29
CA VAL A 350 -11.87 -11.04 -44.93
C VAL A 350 -11.23 -9.81 -44.27
N ASP A 351 -12.03 -9.04 -43.53
CA ASP A 351 -11.64 -7.80 -42.84
C ASP A 351 -12.03 -7.91 -41.35
N ASP A 352 -11.04 -7.93 -40.45
CA ASP A 352 -11.23 -7.83 -38.99
C ASP A 352 -10.95 -6.39 -38.55
N TYR A 353 -11.99 -5.72 -38.06
CA TYR A 353 -11.94 -4.34 -37.58
C TYR A 353 -12.62 -4.23 -36.20
N ARG A 354 -11.97 -3.52 -35.27
CA ARG A 354 -12.34 -3.55 -33.85
C ARG A 354 -12.54 -2.15 -33.26
N TYR A 355 -13.39 -2.11 -32.25
CA TYR A 355 -13.72 -0.91 -31.49
C TYR A 355 -13.69 -1.26 -30.01
N GLU A 356 -12.99 -0.46 -29.20
CA GLU A 356 -12.91 -0.65 -27.74
C GLU A 356 -13.16 0.66 -27.00
N ARG A 357 -13.92 0.58 -25.89
CA ARG A 357 -14.15 1.69 -24.96
C ARG A 357 -14.52 1.14 -23.59
N GLU A 358 -13.93 1.71 -22.54
CA GLU A 358 -14.37 1.51 -21.17
C GLU A 358 -14.96 2.81 -20.63
N MET A 359 -16.07 2.73 -19.90
CA MET A 359 -16.69 3.86 -19.22
C MET A 359 -16.62 3.68 -17.70
N LEU A 360 -16.40 4.77 -16.96
CA LEU A 360 -16.42 4.82 -15.50
C LEU A 360 -17.45 5.86 -15.04
N GLU A 361 -18.42 5.42 -14.26
CA GLU A 361 -19.43 6.25 -13.57
C GLU A 361 -19.14 6.25 -12.05
N THR A 362 -18.98 7.42 -11.43
CA THR A 362 -18.60 7.51 -10.00
C THR A 362 -18.94 8.86 -9.32
N ASN A 363 -19.41 8.78 -8.08
CA ASN A 363 -19.68 9.94 -7.20
C ASN A 363 -18.47 10.41 -6.35
N VAL A 364 -17.24 10.00 -6.66
CA VAL A 364 -16.04 10.36 -5.86
C VAL A 364 -15.81 11.89 -5.76
N VAL A 365 -16.34 12.66 -6.71
CA VAL A 365 -16.24 14.14 -6.75
C VAL A 365 -17.04 14.78 -5.61
N ASP A 366 -18.22 14.26 -5.26
CA ASP A 366 -19.03 14.79 -4.15
C ASP A 366 -18.30 14.68 -2.81
N TRP A 367 -17.56 13.59 -2.64
CA TRP A 367 -16.75 13.33 -1.45
C TRP A 367 -15.47 14.16 -1.36
N HIS A 368 -15.13 14.94 -2.39
CA HIS A 368 -13.91 15.76 -2.43
C HIS A 368 -13.73 16.63 -1.19
N PHE A 369 -14.79 17.27 -0.69
CA PHE A 369 -14.72 18.11 0.51
C PHE A 369 -14.27 17.33 1.75
N PHE A 370 -14.84 16.14 1.98
CA PHE A 370 -14.48 15.29 3.11
C PHE A 370 -13.06 14.73 2.97
N ILE A 371 -12.67 14.25 1.79
CA ILE A 371 -11.32 13.73 1.53
C ILE A 371 -10.27 14.84 1.74
N ALA A 372 -10.54 16.05 1.23
CA ALA A 372 -9.67 17.22 1.39
C ALA A 372 -9.58 17.70 2.84
N MET A 373 -10.70 17.68 3.60
CA MET A 373 -10.72 18.01 5.02
C MET A 373 -9.87 17.01 5.82
N MET A 374 -10.02 15.71 5.57
CA MET A 374 -9.29 14.66 6.28
C MET A 374 -7.78 14.69 5.98
N ARG A 375 -7.37 14.84 4.72
CA ARG A 375 -5.95 15.01 4.35
C ARG A 375 -5.37 16.33 4.85
N GLY A 376 -6.07 17.44 4.63
CA GLY A 376 -5.63 18.77 5.07
C GLY A 376 -5.50 18.88 6.59
N GLY A 377 -6.43 18.26 7.32
CA GLY A 377 -6.39 18.16 8.78
C GLY A 377 -5.22 17.31 9.27
N ALA A 378 -4.99 16.13 8.69
CA ALA A 378 -3.88 15.26 9.06
C ALA A 378 -2.51 15.90 8.77
N GLN A 379 -2.34 16.53 7.61
CA GLN A 379 -1.10 17.24 7.27
C GLN A 379 -0.91 18.49 8.14
N GLY A 380 -1.98 19.25 8.42
CA GLY A 380 -1.96 20.37 9.36
C GLY A 380 -1.52 19.94 10.76
N TYR A 381 -2.02 18.80 11.23
CA TYR A 381 -1.60 18.19 12.50
C TYR A 381 -0.10 17.87 12.51
N PHE A 382 0.45 17.30 11.43
CA PHE A 382 1.88 17.04 11.33
C PHE A 382 2.73 18.31 11.29
N TRP A 383 2.31 19.37 10.59
CA TRP A 383 2.99 20.67 10.65
C TRP A 383 2.99 21.25 12.08
N VAL A 384 1.88 21.17 12.81
CA VAL A 384 1.82 21.60 14.21
C VAL A 384 2.73 20.72 15.07
N ARG A 385 2.74 19.39 14.90
CA ARG A 385 3.65 18.49 15.64
C ARG A 385 5.11 18.82 15.40
N LEU A 386 5.53 19.10 14.16
CA LEU A 386 6.91 19.50 13.82
C LEU A 386 7.29 20.84 14.46
N ILE A 387 6.39 21.83 14.45
CA ILE A 387 6.62 23.13 15.09
C ILE A 387 6.74 22.98 16.62
N LEU A 388 5.88 22.18 17.25
CA LEU A 388 5.93 21.90 18.69
C LEU A 388 7.19 21.12 19.08
N LEU A 389 7.60 20.14 18.27
CA LEU A 389 8.81 19.36 18.45
C LEU A 389 10.07 20.25 18.40
N TYR A 390 10.18 21.12 17.40
CA TYR A 390 11.29 22.08 17.30
C TYR A 390 11.29 23.09 18.46
N ARG A 391 10.12 23.60 18.86
CA ARG A 391 9.97 24.47 20.03
C ARG A 391 10.45 23.79 21.32
N ALA A 392 10.09 22.52 21.53
CA ALA A 392 10.50 21.75 22.70
C ALA A 392 12.01 21.46 22.70
N ALA A 393 12.58 21.06 21.56
CA ALA A 393 14.02 20.88 21.41
C ALA A 393 14.80 22.18 21.67
N PHE A 394 14.29 23.33 21.22
CA PHE A 394 14.89 24.65 21.47
C PHE A 394 14.83 25.06 22.95
N ILE A 395 13.77 24.68 23.67
CA ILE A 395 13.65 24.88 25.13
C ILE A 395 14.53 23.89 25.90
N ALA A 396 14.70 22.65 25.42
CA ALA A 396 15.62 21.69 26.02
C ALA A 396 17.08 22.16 25.91
N ALA A 397 17.50 22.66 24.74
CA ALA A 397 18.83 23.22 24.53
C ALA A 397 19.12 24.45 25.42
N GLU A 398 18.10 25.23 25.79
CA GLU A 398 18.22 26.37 26.72
C GLU A 398 18.62 25.95 28.15
N SER A 399 18.43 24.67 28.53
CA SER A 399 18.89 24.14 29.82
C SER A 399 20.37 23.70 29.85
N VAL A 400 21.06 23.75 28.69
CA VAL A 400 22.46 23.33 28.53
C VAL A 400 23.40 24.55 28.40
N ASP A 401 23.04 25.55 27.58
CA ASP A 401 23.82 26.77 27.38
C ASP A 401 23.75 27.72 28.60
N ALA A 402 24.55 27.43 29.63
CA ALA A 402 24.76 28.34 30.77
C ALA A 402 25.65 29.54 30.41
N ASP A 403 26.56 29.37 29.45
CA ASP A 403 27.41 30.44 28.90
C ASP A 403 26.76 31.06 27.66
N GLY A 404 26.61 32.40 27.65
CA GLY A 404 25.73 33.14 26.74
C GLY A 404 26.12 33.22 25.25
N LEU A 405 26.83 32.24 24.70
CA LEU A 405 27.36 32.30 23.33
C LEU A 405 26.31 31.97 22.24
N ARG A 406 25.65 33.05 21.78
CA ARG A 406 25.19 33.25 20.39
C ARG A 406 24.07 32.31 19.89
N ARG A 407 22.81 32.75 20.05
CA ARG A 407 21.51 32.21 19.58
C ARG A 407 21.47 31.30 18.32
N HIS A 408 22.43 31.43 17.40
CA HIS A 408 22.60 30.53 16.24
C HIS A 408 23.07 29.12 16.63
N SER A 409 23.89 28.94 17.67
CA SER A 409 24.30 27.62 18.19
C SER A 409 23.07 26.83 18.68
N ARG A 410 22.25 27.47 19.52
CA ARG A 410 20.98 26.96 20.05
C ARG A 410 20.03 26.48 18.95
N GLY A 411 19.88 27.25 17.87
CA GLY A 411 19.06 26.87 16.72
C GLY A 411 19.55 25.59 16.02
N VAL A 412 20.87 25.37 16.00
CA VAL A 412 21.52 24.18 15.43
C VAL A 412 21.44 22.98 16.38
N SER A 413 21.72 23.11 17.68
CA SER A 413 21.56 22.01 18.65
C SER A 413 20.09 21.56 18.75
N ALA A 414 19.13 22.48 18.68
CA ALA A 414 17.70 22.14 18.57
C ALA A 414 17.39 21.32 17.30
N ALA A 415 17.92 21.71 16.14
CA ALA A 415 17.74 20.97 14.89
C ALA A 415 18.42 19.58 14.92
N LEU A 416 19.63 19.49 15.48
CA LEU A 416 20.35 18.22 15.68
C LEU A 416 19.60 17.30 16.65
N SER A 417 18.99 17.84 17.70
CA SER A 417 18.14 17.10 18.64
C SER A 417 16.90 16.53 17.96
N VAL A 418 16.24 17.29 17.09
CA VAL A 418 15.14 16.78 16.24
C VAL A 418 15.63 15.67 15.29
N LEU A 419 16.80 15.84 14.66
CA LEU A 419 17.39 14.86 13.74
C LEU A 419 17.96 13.61 14.43
N LYS A 420 18.14 13.62 15.76
CA LYS A 420 18.45 12.44 16.58
C LYS A 420 17.21 11.54 16.79
N ILE A 421 16.00 12.09 16.69
CA ILE A 421 14.75 11.34 16.83
C ILE A 421 14.46 10.56 15.52
N PRO A 422 14.11 9.26 15.57
CA PRO A 422 13.71 8.51 14.39
C PRO A 422 12.41 9.09 13.79
N PHE A 423 12.47 9.65 12.58
CA PHE A 423 11.32 10.35 11.99
C PHE A 423 10.08 9.46 11.82
N GLN A 424 10.23 8.16 11.59
CA GLN A 424 9.10 7.23 11.52
C GLN A 424 8.30 7.19 12.83
N ALA A 425 8.96 7.41 13.98
CA ALA A 425 8.33 7.54 15.29
C ALA A 425 7.71 8.93 15.55
N ILE A 426 7.93 9.92 14.67
CA ILE A 426 7.20 11.22 14.66
C ILE A 426 5.95 11.13 13.77
N VAL A 427 5.98 10.32 12.70
CA VAL A 427 4.85 10.18 11.78
C VAL A 427 3.81 9.21 12.31
N TYR A 428 4.18 7.95 12.55
CA TYR A 428 3.20 6.89 12.75
C TYR A 428 2.74 6.72 14.21
N SER A 429 3.34 7.44 15.19
CA SER A 429 2.97 7.34 16.61
C SER A 429 1.75 8.19 17.03
N SER A 430 1.23 9.03 16.12
CA SER A 430 0.00 9.81 16.31
C SER A 430 -1.18 9.09 15.64
N LEU A 431 -2.00 8.37 16.43
CA LEU A 431 -3.14 7.62 15.89
C LEU A 431 -4.15 8.52 15.13
N LEU A 432 -4.36 9.76 15.58
CA LEU A 432 -5.34 10.69 14.98
C LEU A 432 -5.07 11.01 13.48
N PRO A 433 -3.92 11.58 13.08
CA PRO A 433 -3.61 11.81 11.66
C PRO A 433 -3.49 10.52 10.86
N VAL A 434 -3.03 9.40 11.45
CA VAL A 434 -2.99 8.08 10.78
C VAL A 434 -4.41 7.63 10.42
N VAL A 435 -5.35 7.68 11.38
CA VAL A 435 -6.78 7.38 11.13
C VAL A 435 -7.39 8.34 10.10
N CYS A 436 -7.05 9.63 10.14
CA CYS A 436 -7.53 10.59 9.14
C CYS A 436 -7.01 10.26 7.72
N TYR A 437 -5.73 9.91 7.58
CA TYR A 437 -5.15 9.50 6.30
C TYR A 437 -5.74 8.16 5.80
N VAL A 438 -5.98 7.19 6.69
CA VAL A 438 -6.67 5.95 6.34
C VAL A 438 -8.10 6.24 5.88
N LEU A 439 -8.89 6.99 6.62
CA LEU A 439 -10.27 7.31 6.23
C LEU A 439 -10.35 8.05 4.88
N ALA A 440 -9.38 8.92 4.57
CA ALA A 440 -9.25 9.51 3.24
C ALA A 440 -8.95 8.45 2.14
N LEU A 441 -7.98 7.55 2.40
CA LEU A 441 -7.64 6.44 1.51
C LEU A 441 -8.80 5.45 1.28
N LEU A 442 -9.64 5.20 2.30
CA LEU A 442 -10.80 4.32 2.16
C LEU A 442 -11.96 4.94 1.35
N LEU A 443 -11.93 6.26 1.11
CA LEU A 443 -12.88 6.99 0.25
C LEU A 443 -12.39 7.09 -1.20
N ASP A 444 -11.13 7.49 -1.42
CA ASP A 444 -10.57 7.76 -2.77
C ASP A 444 -9.63 6.69 -3.33
N GLY A 445 -9.16 5.75 -2.50
CA GLY A 445 -8.18 4.73 -2.90
C GLY A 445 -8.67 3.84 -4.05
N ASN A 446 -9.94 3.43 -4.05
CA ASN A 446 -10.55 2.72 -5.17
C ASN A 446 -10.49 3.52 -6.48
N PHE A 447 -10.77 4.82 -6.46
CA PHE A 447 -10.65 5.66 -7.66
C PHE A 447 -9.20 5.71 -8.14
N MET A 448 -8.27 5.85 -7.20
CA MET A 448 -6.84 5.91 -7.50
C MET A 448 -6.36 4.59 -8.11
N ASP A 449 -6.71 3.44 -7.54
CA ASP A 449 -6.39 2.13 -8.13
C ASP A 449 -7.04 1.95 -9.52
N ILE A 450 -8.30 2.37 -9.71
CA ILE A 450 -8.98 2.36 -11.03
C ILE A 450 -8.28 3.28 -12.05
N TYR A 451 -7.77 4.43 -11.62
CA TYR A 451 -7.00 5.35 -12.46
C TYR A 451 -5.64 4.77 -12.85
N LEU A 452 -4.91 4.21 -11.89
CA LEU A 452 -3.63 3.56 -12.15
C LEU A 452 -3.81 2.29 -12.99
N ASP A 453 -4.90 1.55 -12.80
CA ASP A 453 -5.30 0.40 -13.64
C ASP A 453 -5.48 0.80 -15.12
N SER A 454 -6.00 2.00 -15.39
CA SER A 454 -6.07 2.57 -16.76
C SER A 454 -4.72 3.10 -17.28
N TYR A 455 -3.83 3.58 -16.41
CA TYR A 455 -2.47 3.98 -16.81
C TYR A 455 -1.62 2.77 -17.28
N TRP A 456 -1.86 1.60 -16.71
CA TRP A 456 -1.20 0.34 -17.10
C TRP A 456 -1.89 -0.40 -18.26
N SER A 457 -3.05 0.06 -18.77
CA SER A 457 -3.75 -0.57 -19.89
C SER A 457 -3.32 0.00 -21.26
N THR A 458 -2.31 -0.62 -21.86
CA THR A 458 -1.88 -0.38 -23.25
C THR A 458 -2.45 -1.43 -24.22
N LEU A 459 -2.80 -1.02 -25.45
CA LEU A 459 -3.41 -1.88 -26.48
C LEU A 459 -2.54 -3.11 -26.81
N GLU A 460 -1.23 -2.92 -26.98
CA GLU A 460 -0.27 -3.96 -27.37
C GLU A 460 0.38 -4.69 -26.18
N GLY A 461 -0.02 -4.42 -24.94
CA GLY A 461 0.58 -5.03 -23.74
C GLY A 461 1.96 -4.47 -23.33
N VAL A 462 2.66 -3.78 -24.23
CA VAL A 462 3.97 -3.14 -23.97
C VAL A 462 3.77 -1.81 -23.22
N MET A 463 4.65 -1.50 -22.26
CA MET A 463 4.61 -0.27 -21.45
C MET A 463 5.83 0.62 -21.71
N SER A 464 5.60 1.88 -22.07
CA SER A 464 6.67 2.90 -22.12
C SER A 464 6.76 3.64 -20.78
N ILE A 465 7.68 3.19 -19.91
CA ILE A 465 7.85 3.76 -18.56
C ILE A 465 8.52 5.14 -18.65
N LYS A 466 7.73 6.20 -18.49
CA LYS A 466 8.21 7.58 -18.35
C LYS A 466 8.42 7.91 -16.87
N LEU A 467 9.53 8.57 -16.54
CA LEU A 467 9.96 8.76 -15.15
C LEU A 467 8.97 9.56 -14.29
N LEU A 468 8.43 10.69 -14.79
CA LEU A 468 7.51 11.52 -13.99
C LEU A 468 6.19 10.79 -13.67
N PRO A 469 5.43 10.25 -14.65
CA PRO A 469 4.23 9.47 -14.35
C PRO A 469 4.48 8.25 -13.45
N PHE A 470 5.66 7.63 -13.54
CA PHE A 470 6.05 6.54 -12.65
C PHE A 470 6.23 7.02 -11.19
N VAL A 471 6.74 8.23 -10.96
CA VAL A 471 6.81 8.83 -9.62
C VAL A 471 5.41 9.12 -9.08
N ASP A 472 4.51 9.69 -9.88
CA ASP A 472 3.13 10.00 -9.44
C ASP A 472 2.34 8.73 -9.09
N LEU A 473 2.50 7.67 -9.89
CA LEU A 473 2.04 6.31 -9.59
C LEU A 473 2.62 5.78 -8.26
N ALA A 474 3.94 5.85 -8.10
CA ALA A 474 4.64 5.31 -6.94
C ALA A 474 4.22 6.02 -5.63
N VAL A 475 4.07 7.34 -5.67
CA VAL A 475 3.52 8.14 -4.56
C VAL A 475 2.09 7.72 -4.23
N THR A 476 1.27 7.48 -5.24
CA THR A 476 -0.13 7.08 -5.06
C THR A 476 -0.26 5.69 -4.43
N GLN A 477 0.53 4.70 -4.88
CA GLN A 477 0.55 3.35 -4.27
C GLN A 477 1.17 3.33 -2.86
N MET A 478 2.17 4.16 -2.59
CA MET A 478 2.75 4.29 -1.23
C MET A 478 1.79 4.88 -0.19
N ARG A 479 0.59 5.36 -0.57
CA ARG A 479 -0.47 5.70 0.41
C ARG A 479 -0.91 4.49 1.26
N SER A 480 -0.70 3.27 0.78
CA SER A 480 -0.88 2.03 1.55
C SER A 480 -0.09 2.00 2.87
N VAL A 481 0.96 2.83 3.02
CA VAL A 481 1.74 2.98 4.26
C VAL A 481 0.90 3.39 5.46
N TRP A 482 -0.18 4.17 5.25
CA TRP A 482 -1.07 4.62 6.33
C TRP A 482 -1.94 3.47 6.86
N LEU A 483 -2.39 2.58 5.96
CA LEU A 483 -3.11 1.36 6.34
C LEU A 483 -2.19 0.41 7.13
N MET A 484 -0.93 0.26 6.69
CA MET A 484 0.07 -0.51 7.45
C MET A 484 0.37 0.09 8.82
N ALA A 485 0.47 1.42 8.94
CA ALA A 485 0.67 2.09 10.23
C ALA A 485 -0.49 1.78 11.20
N LEU A 486 -1.74 1.92 10.75
CA LEU A 486 -2.92 1.59 11.56
C LEU A 486 -2.98 0.10 11.94
N LEU A 487 -2.62 -0.81 11.03
CA LEU A 487 -2.54 -2.25 11.33
C LEU A 487 -1.43 -2.57 12.34
N VAL A 488 -0.30 -1.85 12.30
CA VAL A 488 0.76 -1.96 13.31
C VAL A 488 0.28 -1.46 14.67
N ASP A 489 -0.36 -0.29 14.74
CA ASP A 489 -0.92 0.22 15.99
C ASP A 489 -1.96 -0.75 16.58
N LEU A 490 -2.88 -1.27 15.75
CA LEU A 490 -3.91 -2.22 16.18
C LEU A 490 -3.33 -3.57 16.62
N THR A 491 -2.38 -4.15 15.89
CA THR A 491 -1.75 -5.43 16.30
C THR A 491 -0.93 -5.28 17.58
N VAL A 492 -0.24 -4.16 17.75
CA VAL A 492 0.47 -3.82 18.99
C VAL A 492 -0.51 -3.59 20.15
N LEU A 493 -1.65 -2.93 19.93
CA LEU A 493 -2.70 -2.78 20.95
C LEU A 493 -3.31 -4.12 21.38
N VAL A 494 -3.54 -5.05 20.44
CA VAL A 494 -4.06 -6.40 20.74
C VAL A 494 -3.02 -7.25 21.48
N ALA A 495 -1.74 -7.17 21.09
CA ALA A 495 -0.64 -7.90 21.72
C ALA A 495 -0.33 -7.46 23.16
N ARG A 496 -0.86 -6.31 23.61
CA ARG A 496 -0.67 -5.74 24.94
C ARG A 496 -1.70 -6.17 25.99
N LYS A 497 -2.59 -7.12 25.70
CA LYS A 497 -3.48 -7.66 26.76
C LYS A 497 -2.61 -8.21 27.92
N PRO A 498 -2.87 -7.81 29.17
CA PRO A 498 -1.87 -7.91 30.24
C PRO A 498 -1.60 -9.36 30.67
N ILE A 499 -0.51 -9.93 30.17
CA ILE A 499 0.11 -11.14 30.72
C ILE A 499 0.70 -10.74 32.07
N HIS A 500 0.09 -11.19 33.17
CA HIS A 500 0.38 -10.70 34.50
C HIS A 500 1.82 -11.03 34.94
N GLY A 501 2.51 -10.05 35.54
CA GLY A 501 3.63 -10.31 36.47
C GLY A 501 4.99 -10.63 35.86
N SER A 502 5.39 -10.04 34.73
CA SER A 502 6.77 -10.10 34.24
C SER A 502 7.20 -8.80 33.56
N GLU A 503 8.49 -8.46 33.66
CA GLU A 503 9.06 -7.16 33.26
C GLU A 503 8.64 -6.74 31.83
N GLU A 504 8.01 -5.57 31.71
CA GLU A 504 7.22 -5.18 30.53
C GLU A 504 8.07 -4.84 29.29
N LYS A 505 8.55 -5.89 28.62
CA LYS A 505 9.17 -5.84 27.29
C LYS A 505 8.13 -5.50 26.21
N LEU A 506 7.73 -4.23 26.13
CA LEU A 506 6.79 -3.74 25.12
C LEU A 506 7.25 -4.13 23.70
N PRO A 507 6.41 -4.82 22.90
CA PRO A 507 6.74 -5.14 21.51
C PRO A 507 6.54 -3.90 20.64
N GLY A 508 7.56 -3.57 19.85
CA GLY A 508 7.54 -2.50 18.85
C GLY A 508 8.19 -2.94 17.54
N ILE A 509 7.80 -2.27 16.44
CA ILE A 509 8.29 -2.59 15.08
C ILE A 509 9.36 -1.57 14.64
N ARG A 510 10.36 -2.02 13.87
CA ARG A 510 11.28 -1.08 13.19
C ARG A 510 10.49 -0.25 12.15
N GLY A 511 10.32 1.05 12.36
CA GLY A 511 9.48 1.91 11.51
C GLY A 511 9.80 1.88 10.00
N LEU A 512 11.06 1.63 9.63
CA LEU A 512 11.45 1.44 8.22
C LEU A 512 10.80 0.22 7.55
N ALA A 513 10.40 -0.81 8.31
CA ALA A 513 9.71 -1.98 7.76
C ALA A 513 8.32 -1.64 7.21
N ILE A 514 7.63 -0.66 7.81
CA ILE A 514 6.31 -0.15 7.36
C ILE A 514 6.46 0.50 5.99
N SER A 515 7.40 1.45 5.87
CA SER A 515 7.69 2.15 4.60
C SER A 515 8.25 1.21 3.54
N PHE A 516 9.12 0.25 3.89
CA PHE A 516 9.67 -0.74 2.95
C PHE A 516 8.59 -1.69 2.41
N THR A 517 7.70 -2.19 3.27
CA THR A 517 6.57 -3.05 2.84
C THR A 517 5.65 -2.32 1.87
N SER A 518 5.37 -1.03 2.11
CA SER A 518 4.58 -0.19 1.21
C SER A 518 5.32 0.26 -0.05
N ALA A 519 6.66 0.25 -0.07
CA ALA A 519 7.44 0.46 -1.30
C ALA A 519 7.44 -0.77 -2.21
N LEU A 520 7.36 -1.99 -1.66
CA LEU A 520 7.31 -3.22 -2.45
C LEU A 520 6.01 -3.36 -3.27
N THR A 521 4.90 -2.75 -2.84
CA THR A 521 3.62 -2.83 -3.58
C THR A 521 3.64 -2.12 -4.92
N ILE A 522 4.58 -1.17 -5.14
CA ILE A 522 4.78 -0.46 -6.42
C ILE A 522 5.06 -1.46 -7.57
N ILE A 523 5.66 -2.61 -7.27
CA ILE A 523 5.94 -3.69 -8.24
C ILE A 523 4.65 -4.41 -8.67
N GLY A 524 3.61 -4.42 -7.84
CA GLY A 524 2.38 -5.19 -8.07
C GLY A 524 1.70 -4.83 -9.39
N PRO A 525 1.35 -3.55 -9.63
CA PRO A 525 0.72 -3.10 -10.88
C PRO A 525 1.55 -3.31 -12.15
N TYR A 526 2.81 -3.71 -12.05
CA TYR A 526 3.66 -3.95 -13.23
C TYR A 526 3.02 -4.99 -14.16
N ARG A 527 2.85 -4.56 -15.41
CA ARG A 527 2.32 -5.36 -16.51
C ARG A 527 3.47 -5.88 -17.37
N HIS A 528 3.40 -7.16 -17.73
CA HIS A 528 4.31 -7.78 -18.69
C HIS A 528 3.53 -8.79 -19.54
N PRO A 529 3.66 -8.78 -20.88
CA PRO A 529 2.86 -9.65 -21.75
C PRO A 529 2.82 -11.10 -21.28
N ALA A 530 3.96 -11.70 -20.89
CA ALA A 530 4.05 -13.12 -20.50
C ALA A 530 3.15 -13.57 -19.32
N PHE A 531 2.55 -12.65 -18.56
CA PHE A 531 1.55 -12.99 -17.54
C PHE A 531 0.13 -13.13 -18.11
N ARG A 532 -0.14 -12.55 -19.29
CA ARG A 532 -1.46 -12.45 -19.91
C ARG A 532 -2.08 -13.84 -20.14
N SER A 533 -3.27 -14.05 -19.60
CA SER A 533 -4.05 -15.28 -19.77
C SER A 533 -5.54 -14.97 -19.73
N THR A 534 -6.25 -15.27 -20.81
CA THR A 534 -7.71 -15.08 -20.97
C THR A 534 -8.38 -16.41 -21.37
N GLU A 535 -8.03 -17.46 -20.62
CA GLU A 535 -8.52 -18.83 -20.76
C GLU A 535 -10.02 -18.90 -20.40
N ILE A 536 -10.85 -19.43 -21.30
CA ILE A 536 -12.29 -19.60 -21.07
C ILE A 536 -12.50 -20.89 -20.27
N GLU A 537 -13.13 -20.78 -19.09
CA GLU A 537 -13.54 -21.95 -18.28
C GLU A 537 -14.88 -22.54 -18.76
N SER A 538 -15.77 -21.69 -19.28
CA SER A 538 -17.04 -22.12 -19.89
C SER A 538 -17.68 -21.04 -20.74
N ALA A 539 -18.35 -21.46 -21.81
CA ALA A 539 -19.26 -20.63 -22.60
C ALA A 539 -20.71 -21.14 -22.44
N MET A 540 -21.67 -20.24 -22.29
CA MET A 540 -23.08 -20.55 -21.98
C MET A 540 -24.03 -19.78 -22.89
N ARG A 541 -24.92 -20.45 -23.62
CA ARG A 541 -25.97 -19.79 -24.41
C ARG A 541 -27.00 -19.16 -23.47
N LEU A 542 -27.36 -17.89 -23.71
CA LEU A 542 -28.37 -17.15 -22.95
C LEU A 542 -29.70 -17.13 -23.70
N PRO A 543 -30.86 -17.19 -23.01
CA PRO A 543 -32.16 -17.18 -23.66
C PRO A 543 -32.44 -15.85 -24.37
N ALA A 544 -33.23 -15.91 -25.45
CA ALA A 544 -33.65 -14.72 -26.21
C ALA A 544 -34.65 -13.84 -25.43
N ALA A 545 -35.43 -14.45 -24.53
CA ALA A 545 -36.38 -13.80 -23.63
C ALA A 545 -35.90 -13.86 -22.17
N GLY A 546 -36.18 -12.80 -21.40
CA GLY A 546 -35.74 -12.62 -20.02
C GLY A 546 -35.48 -11.14 -19.72
N GLN A 547 -35.23 -10.81 -18.44
CA GLN A 547 -34.66 -9.50 -18.10
C GLN A 547 -33.28 -9.38 -18.76
N ARG A 548 -33.05 -8.26 -19.45
CA ARG A 548 -31.70 -7.92 -19.92
C ARG A 548 -30.94 -7.30 -18.76
N LEU A 549 -29.67 -7.67 -18.61
CA LEU A 549 -28.77 -7.05 -17.63
C LEU A 549 -28.28 -5.69 -18.19
N ASP A 550 -29.22 -4.77 -18.43
CA ASP A 550 -28.99 -3.51 -19.16
C ASP A 550 -28.29 -2.44 -18.31
N THR A 551 -28.45 -2.48 -16.98
CA THR A 551 -27.53 -1.86 -16.03
C THR A 551 -27.32 -2.80 -14.84
N VAL A 552 -26.08 -2.92 -14.37
CA VAL A 552 -25.80 -3.45 -13.02
C VAL A 552 -25.52 -2.24 -12.15
N ARG A 553 -26.28 -2.06 -11.07
CA ARG A 553 -26.04 -0.99 -10.10
C ARG A 553 -25.47 -1.58 -8.82
N ALA A 554 -24.56 -0.87 -8.18
CA ALA A 554 -24.10 -1.22 -6.84
C ALA A 554 -25.29 -1.12 -5.89
N SER A 555 -25.82 -2.26 -5.42
CA SER A 555 -26.56 -2.27 -4.16
C SER A 555 -25.53 -2.12 -3.04
N PRO A 556 -25.52 -1.01 -2.27
CA PRO A 556 -24.59 -0.86 -1.15
C PRO A 556 -24.97 -1.84 -0.04
N GLN A 557 -24.33 -3.01 -0.03
CA GLN A 557 -24.47 -3.97 1.06
C GLN A 557 -23.70 -3.48 2.30
N TRP A 558 -24.10 -4.00 3.47
CA TRP A 558 -23.85 -3.37 4.76
C TRP A 558 -22.36 -3.30 5.14
N TYR A 559 -21.85 -2.06 5.25
CA TYR A 559 -20.57 -1.62 5.82
C TYR A 559 -19.25 -2.16 5.25
N PHE A 560 -19.17 -3.39 4.75
CA PHE A 560 -17.97 -3.96 4.12
C PHE A 560 -18.34 -4.85 2.92
N ASN A 561 -18.53 -4.21 1.76
CA ASN A 561 -18.62 -4.91 0.48
C ASN A 561 -17.20 -5.25 -0.04
N GLU A 562 -17.02 -6.35 -0.78
CA GLU A 562 -15.71 -6.72 -1.35
C GLU A 562 -15.32 -5.79 -2.50
N SER A 563 -14.64 -4.68 -2.19
CA SER A 563 -14.19 -3.73 -3.21
C SER A 563 -13.01 -4.27 -4.01
N THR A 564 -13.27 -4.64 -5.26
CA THR A 564 -12.37 -5.48 -6.09
C THR A 564 -11.10 -4.77 -6.60
N TYR A 565 -10.83 -3.53 -6.17
CA TYR A 565 -9.57 -2.82 -6.44
C TYR A 565 -8.79 -2.60 -5.13
N LEU A 566 -9.24 -1.70 -4.25
CA LEU A 566 -8.50 -1.37 -3.03
C LEU A 566 -8.40 -2.57 -2.06
N PHE A 567 -9.45 -3.40 -1.94
CA PHE A 567 -9.47 -4.55 -1.03
C PHE A 567 -9.12 -5.92 -1.64
N ASP A 568 -9.08 -6.08 -2.96
CA ASP A 568 -8.68 -7.34 -3.61
C ASP A 568 -7.33 -7.26 -4.35
N ASP A 569 -6.84 -6.06 -4.71
CA ASP A 569 -5.58 -5.91 -5.47
C ASP A 569 -4.47 -5.22 -4.67
N SER A 570 -4.69 -3.97 -4.24
CA SER A 570 -3.65 -3.22 -3.52
C SER A 570 -3.34 -3.88 -2.15
N THR A 571 -4.37 -4.30 -1.41
CA THR A 571 -4.21 -5.05 -0.16
C THR A 571 -3.72 -6.49 -0.33
N THR A 572 -4.07 -7.22 -1.40
CA THR A 572 -3.51 -8.57 -1.56
C THR A 572 -2.03 -8.51 -1.91
N MET A 573 -1.61 -7.53 -2.73
CA MET A 573 -0.20 -7.22 -2.91
C MET A 573 0.46 -6.80 -1.59
N LEU A 574 -0.18 -5.95 -0.79
CA LEU A 574 0.32 -5.52 0.52
C LEU A 574 0.50 -6.69 1.50
N VAL A 575 -0.44 -7.64 1.55
CA VAL A 575 -0.37 -8.86 2.37
C VAL A 575 0.72 -9.80 1.85
N VAL A 576 0.88 -9.95 0.53
CA VAL A 576 2.00 -10.70 -0.06
C VAL A 576 3.35 -10.06 0.28
N CYS A 577 3.47 -8.73 0.20
CA CYS A 577 4.67 -7.99 0.61
C CYS A 577 4.95 -8.13 2.11
N ALA A 578 3.93 -8.01 2.97
CA ALA A 578 4.07 -8.18 4.42
C ALA A 578 4.49 -9.61 4.77
N GLY A 579 3.90 -10.62 4.11
CA GLY A 579 4.29 -12.03 4.24
C GLY A 579 5.72 -12.29 3.77
N ALA A 580 6.15 -11.70 2.65
CA ALA A 580 7.52 -11.81 2.16
C ALA A 580 8.53 -11.15 3.11
N VAL A 581 8.22 -9.97 3.67
CA VAL A 581 9.05 -9.30 4.67
C VAL A 581 9.10 -10.10 5.98
N ALA A 582 7.98 -10.68 6.43
CA ALA A 582 7.95 -11.55 7.61
C ALA A 582 8.74 -12.85 7.40
N LEU A 583 8.65 -13.47 6.21
CA LEU A 583 9.44 -14.64 5.83
C LEU A 583 10.94 -14.31 5.81
N LEU A 584 11.34 -13.21 5.16
CA LEU A 584 12.74 -12.77 5.08
C LEU A 584 13.30 -12.40 6.47
N ALA A 585 12.50 -11.76 7.33
CA ALA A 585 12.89 -11.52 8.72
C ALA A 585 13.07 -12.83 9.52
N SER A 586 12.24 -13.85 9.22
CA SER A 586 12.30 -15.16 9.87
C SER A 586 13.49 -15.99 9.38
N THR A 587 13.83 -15.96 8.09
CA THR A 587 15.00 -16.66 7.55
C THR A 587 16.29 -15.99 8.00
N VAL A 588 16.37 -14.65 8.03
CA VAL A 588 17.53 -13.95 8.61
C VAL A 588 17.65 -14.28 10.10
N ARG A 589 16.56 -14.25 10.89
CA ARG A 589 16.61 -14.65 12.32
C ARG A 589 17.09 -16.10 12.51
N LEU A 590 16.68 -17.02 11.65
CA LEU A 590 17.14 -18.41 11.68
C LEU A 590 18.63 -18.53 11.34
N VAL A 591 19.11 -17.81 10.31
CA VAL A 591 20.54 -17.76 9.94
C VAL A 591 21.38 -17.15 11.06
N SER A 592 20.95 -16.02 11.64
CA SER A 592 21.64 -15.37 12.75
C SER A 592 21.68 -16.25 14.00
N PHE A 593 20.59 -16.98 14.31
CA PHE A 593 20.58 -18.01 15.37
C PHE A 593 21.58 -19.15 15.11
N LEU A 594 21.67 -19.65 13.86
CA LEU A 594 22.65 -20.66 13.46
C LEU A 594 24.10 -20.15 13.55
N LEU A 595 24.32 -18.85 13.27
CA LEU A 595 25.62 -18.18 13.39
C LEU A 595 25.97 -17.71 14.82
N ARG A 596 25.01 -17.77 15.77
CA ARG A 596 25.07 -17.18 17.12
C ARG A 596 25.28 -15.65 17.14
N GLU A 597 24.66 -14.94 16.21
CA GLU A 597 24.48 -13.49 16.30
C GLU A 597 23.03 -13.17 16.68
N ASP A 598 22.82 -12.34 17.70
CA ASP A 598 21.47 -11.86 18.07
C ASP A 598 21.06 -10.64 17.22
N GLN A 599 20.72 -10.89 15.95
CA GLN A 599 20.16 -9.86 15.05
C GLN A 599 18.63 -9.90 15.02
N GLU A 600 17.97 -9.07 15.85
CA GLU A 600 16.51 -8.89 15.78
C GLU A 600 16.11 -7.99 14.60
N VAL A 601 15.43 -8.55 13.57
CA VAL A 601 15.24 -7.85 12.29
C VAL A 601 14.02 -6.92 12.22
N VAL A 602 12.84 -7.34 12.72
CA VAL A 602 11.56 -6.63 12.51
C VAL A 602 10.79 -6.32 13.80
N LEU A 603 10.33 -7.36 14.52
CA LEU A 603 9.64 -7.23 15.81
C LEU A 603 10.67 -7.27 16.94
N ILE A 604 10.63 -6.29 17.84
CA ILE A 604 11.67 -6.06 18.84
C ILE A 604 11.06 -5.59 20.17
N SER A 605 11.57 -6.09 21.29
CA SER A 605 11.24 -5.52 22.61
C SER A 605 11.95 -4.20 22.86
N THR A 606 11.22 -3.16 23.29
CA THR A 606 11.84 -1.92 23.78
C THR A 606 12.32 -2.12 25.22
N LEU A 607 13.63 -2.14 25.43
CA LEU A 607 14.24 -2.38 26.75
C LEU A 607 14.07 -1.19 27.71
N ASN A 608 13.93 0.03 27.19
CA ASN A 608 13.83 1.26 27.97
C ASN A 608 12.43 1.87 27.79
N VAL A 609 11.51 1.52 28.69
CA VAL A 609 10.16 2.11 28.76
C VAL A 609 10.15 3.12 29.91
N PRO A 610 9.83 4.42 29.69
CA PRO A 610 9.69 5.39 30.78
C PRO A 610 8.59 4.98 31.75
N LEU A 611 8.80 5.13 33.06
CA LEU A 611 7.80 4.72 34.06
C LEU A 611 6.53 5.59 33.94
N GLY A 612 6.67 6.83 33.49
CA GLY A 612 5.53 7.71 33.19
C GLY A 612 4.76 7.40 31.89
N THR A 613 5.03 6.28 31.22
CA THR A 613 4.21 5.81 30.09
C THR A 613 2.76 5.53 30.56
N GLU A 614 1.79 5.56 29.64
CA GLU A 614 0.33 5.61 29.91
C GLU A 614 -0.14 6.92 30.54
N ARG A 615 0.51 7.38 31.62
CA ARG A 615 0.10 8.57 32.37
C ARG A 615 0.61 9.90 31.82
N LEU A 616 1.70 9.94 31.06
CA LEU A 616 2.20 11.18 30.42
C LEU A 616 1.83 11.25 28.93
N TRP A 617 1.74 10.08 28.28
CA TRP A 617 1.36 9.88 26.89
C TRP A 617 1.01 8.38 26.69
N PRO A 618 0.11 8.03 25.74
CA PRO A 618 -0.43 6.67 25.63
C PRO A 618 0.59 5.69 25.07
N THR A 619 0.55 4.42 25.52
CA THR A 619 1.44 3.36 25.03
C THR A 619 1.40 3.17 23.52
N SER A 620 0.30 3.52 22.83
CA SER A 620 0.21 3.49 21.35
C SER A 620 1.37 4.23 20.67
N SER A 621 1.87 5.33 21.26
CA SER A 621 3.01 6.06 20.70
C SER A 621 4.35 5.28 20.71
N LEU A 622 4.43 4.14 21.39
CA LEU A 622 5.55 3.17 21.33
C LEU A 622 5.33 2.01 20.33
N SER A 623 4.38 2.08 19.40
CA SER A 623 4.22 1.05 18.34
C SER A 623 5.48 0.88 17.47
N ILE A 624 6.30 1.93 17.37
CA ILE A 624 7.60 1.92 16.69
C ILE A 624 8.76 1.97 17.69
N ARG A 625 9.76 1.11 17.48
CA ARG A 625 10.98 1.05 18.31
C ARG A 625 11.73 2.39 18.25
N PHE A 626 11.74 3.11 19.36
CA PHE A 626 12.69 4.19 19.62
C PHE A 626 14.07 3.58 19.94
N ASN A 627 15.14 4.00 19.23
CA ASN A 627 16.49 3.49 19.46
C ASN A 627 17.54 4.55 19.09
N ALA A 628 18.10 5.23 20.09
CA ALA A 628 19.21 6.16 19.94
C ALA A 628 20.56 5.46 20.18
N LEU A 629 21.58 5.79 19.39
CA LEU A 629 22.92 5.19 19.49
C LEU A 629 23.74 5.95 20.54
N THR A 630 24.08 5.30 21.66
CA THR A 630 24.81 5.91 22.79
C THR A 630 26.33 5.90 22.61
N SER A 631 26.97 6.96 23.12
CA SER A 631 28.43 7.07 23.22
C SER A 631 28.91 6.41 24.51
N CYS A 632 29.44 5.18 24.44
CA CYS A 632 29.99 4.50 25.62
C CYS A 632 31.48 4.84 25.82
N THR A 633 31.76 5.83 26.67
CA THR A 633 33.06 5.99 27.34
C THR A 633 32.92 5.58 28.81
N PRO A 634 33.75 4.66 29.34
CA PRO A 634 33.73 4.33 30.76
C PRO A 634 34.25 5.53 31.57
N TYR A 635 33.47 5.98 32.55
CA TYR A 635 33.78 7.17 33.33
C TYR A 635 34.86 6.86 34.38
N GLN A 636 36.13 7.15 34.08
CA GLN A 636 37.19 7.10 35.09
C GLN A 636 36.98 8.21 36.14
N ASN A 637 37.23 7.88 37.41
CA ASN A 637 36.99 8.76 38.55
C ASN A 637 37.80 10.08 38.43
N GLY A 638 37.08 11.21 38.40
CA GLY A 638 37.66 12.54 38.18
C GLY A 638 36.93 13.68 38.88
N LEU A 639 36.21 13.41 39.98
CA LEU A 639 35.47 14.42 40.74
C LEU A 639 36.34 15.06 41.84
N GLN A 640 37.01 16.17 41.51
CA GLN A 640 37.37 17.18 42.52
C GLN A 640 36.41 18.38 42.42
N PRO A 641 35.52 18.60 43.41
CA PRO A 641 34.80 19.86 43.54
C PRO A 641 35.78 20.99 43.86
N ARG A 642 35.77 22.06 43.06
CA ARG A 642 36.66 23.23 43.25
C ARG A 642 36.15 24.14 44.38
N ALA A 643 36.17 23.64 45.61
CA ALA A 643 35.69 24.36 46.79
C ALA A 643 36.69 25.42 47.26
N SER A 644 36.36 26.70 47.09
CA SER A 644 37.19 27.83 47.48
C SER A 644 36.90 28.29 48.93
N PHE A 645 37.57 27.68 49.91
CA PHE A 645 37.64 28.18 51.28
C PHE A 645 39.09 28.13 51.82
N ALA A 646 39.39 28.95 52.83
CA ALA A 646 40.75 29.35 53.17
C ALA A 646 41.38 28.57 54.35
N LYS A 647 42.72 28.46 54.30
CA LYS A 647 43.70 28.24 55.38
C LYS A 647 43.23 27.57 56.70
N ILE A 648 43.89 26.48 57.05
CA ILE A 648 44.97 26.44 58.08
C ILE A 648 45.74 25.11 57.94
N SER A 649 47.01 25.09 58.37
CA SER A 649 47.89 23.90 58.41
C SER A 649 48.32 23.66 59.88
N PRO A 650 48.63 22.41 60.30
CA PRO A 650 50.01 21.95 60.19
C PRO A 650 50.20 20.47 59.75
N GLU A 651 51.44 20.16 59.36
CA GLU A 651 51.99 18.83 59.09
C GLU A 651 52.35 18.09 60.41
N PRO A 652 52.64 16.76 60.42
CA PRO A 652 53.99 16.28 60.03
C PRO A 652 54.10 14.84 59.41
N GLN A 653 55.06 14.66 58.47
CA GLN A 653 56.10 13.58 58.38
C GLN A 653 55.74 12.06 58.49
N LEU A 654 56.56 11.06 58.08
CA LEU A 654 57.55 10.85 57.00
C LEU A 654 58.05 9.38 57.10
N GLY A 655 58.14 8.58 56.01
CA GLY A 655 58.90 7.30 56.02
C GLY A 655 58.53 6.23 54.97
N PRO A 656 59.41 5.28 54.56
CA PRO A 656 59.27 4.57 53.27
C PRO A 656 59.45 3.02 53.22
N ALA A 657 58.83 2.43 52.19
CA ALA A 657 59.27 1.30 51.32
C ALA A 657 59.82 -0.06 51.84
N SER A 658 59.30 -1.16 51.27
CA SER A 658 60.06 -2.39 50.90
C SER A 658 59.24 -3.29 49.94
N THR A 659 59.75 -4.46 49.51
CA THR A 659 59.35 -5.15 48.25
C THR A 659 59.18 -6.68 48.35
N LEU A 660 58.56 -7.26 47.28
CA LEU A 660 58.94 -8.53 46.60
C LEU A 660 58.03 -9.80 46.72
N ARG A 661 57.52 -10.24 45.54
CA ARG A 661 57.20 -11.59 44.99
C ARG A 661 56.44 -12.73 45.76
N THR A 662 55.65 -13.43 44.95
CA THR A 662 54.89 -14.71 45.05
C THR A 662 55.83 -15.97 45.08
N PRO A 663 55.38 -17.28 45.23
CA PRO A 663 54.13 -17.90 44.75
C PRO A 663 53.54 -19.09 45.63
N PRO A 664 52.98 -20.27 45.17
CA PRO A 664 51.83 -20.96 45.85
C PRO A 664 52.12 -22.42 46.33
N PRO A 665 51.13 -23.20 46.87
CA PRO A 665 50.82 -24.56 46.31
C PRO A 665 49.30 -25.01 46.41
N PRO A 666 48.85 -26.27 46.71
CA PRO A 666 48.14 -27.10 45.71
C PRO A 666 46.83 -27.84 46.19
N SER A 667 46.44 -28.94 45.51
CA SER A 667 45.13 -29.65 45.55
C SER A 667 45.13 -31.13 46.01
N THR A 668 44.00 -31.68 46.49
CA THR A 668 43.73 -33.15 46.55
C THR A 668 42.22 -33.54 46.46
N ILE A 669 41.89 -34.85 46.53
CA ILE A 669 40.64 -35.52 46.02
C ILE A 669 40.12 -36.60 47.02
N VAL A 670 38.82 -36.98 47.00
CA VAL A 670 38.29 -38.36 47.24
C VAL A 670 36.76 -38.51 46.89
N ASP A 671 36.29 -39.75 46.63
CA ASP A 671 34.94 -40.20 46.13
C ASP A 671 34.26 -41.12 47.22
N PRO A 672 33.31 -42.11 47.06
CA PRO A 672 32.49 -42.63 45.92
C PRO A 672 31.02 -43.10 46.23
N THR A 673 30.43 -43.93 45.34
CA THR A 673 29.37 -44.99 45.54
C THR A 673 27.86 -44.67 45.73
N THR A 674 26.84 -45.45 45.27
CA THR A 674 26.61 -46.36 44.09
C THR A 674 25.12 -46.81 43.96
N LYS A 675 24.72 -47.41 42.80
CA LYS A 675 23.54 -48.29 42.45
C LYS A 675 22.40 -47.65 41.62
N ARG A 676 21.56 -48.41 40.88
CA ARG A 676 21.80 -49.14 39.58
C ARG A 676 20.51 -49.82 39.03
N SER A 677 19.94 -49.32 37.92
CA SER A 677 19.14 -50.06 36.89
C SER A 677 18.54 -49.07 35.85
N SER A 678 18.19 -49.42 34.60
CA SER A 678 18.73 -50.44 33.68
C SER A 678 18.26 -50.23 32.21
N GLU A 679 19.19 -49.90 31.31
CA GLU A 679 19.19 -50.21 29.85
C GLU A 679 18.11 -49.53 28.96
N TRP A 680 18.33 -49.22 27.67
CA TRP A 680 19.18 -49.84 26.63
C TRP A 680 20.24 -48.90 25.99
N ARG A 681 20.99 -49.43 25.00
CA ARG A 681 22.21 -48.88 24.35
C ARG A 681 21.97 -48.84 22.82
N LEU A 682 22.80 -48.30 21.89
CA LEU A 682 24.13 -47.66 21.83
C LEU A 682 24.01 -46.37 20.96
N ARG A 683 24.84 -45.32 20.94
CA ARG A 683 26.21 -44.96 21.40
C ARG A 683 27.41 -45.38 20.52
N HIS A 684 27.89 -44.44 19.69
CA HIS A 684 29.30 -44.16 19.29
C HIS A 684 29.34 -42.71 18.72
N LEU A 685 30.38 -41.87 18.82
CA LEU A 685 31.62 -41.85 19.62
C LEU A 685 32.09 -40.38 19.84
N CYS A 686 33.15 -40.17 20.63
CA CYS A 686 33.75 -38.92 21.15
C CYS A 686 33.69 -37.61 20.30
N GLY A 687 33.77 -36.41 20.89
CA GLY A 687 33.78 -36.04 22.33
C GLY A 687 34.77 -34.94 22.71
N ARG A 688 34.30 -33.86 23.37
CA ARG A 688 35.15 -32.93 24.16
C ARG A 688 34.34 -32.38 25.33
N LYS A 689 34.76 -32.66 26.57
CA LYS A 689 34.06 -32.20 27.79
C LYS A 689 34.09 -30.67 27.88
N ARG A 690 32.94 -30.03 28.11
CA ARG A 690 32.86 -28.68 28.68
C ARG A 690 32.54 -28.84 30.16
N ILE A 691 33.42 -28.35 31.03
CA ILE A 691 33.15 -28.25 32.47
C ILE A 691 32.26 -27.01 32.66
N SER A 692 31.13 -27.16 33.33
CA SER A 692 30.33 -26.02 33.77
C SER A 692 30.91 -25.46 35.07
N PRO A 693 31.32 -24.19 35.12
CA PRO A 693 31.30 -23.47 36.38
C PRO A 693 29.82 -23.23 36.74
N VAL A 694 29.33 -23.87 37.81
CA VAL A 694 28.06 -23.46 38.42
C VAL A 694 28.35 -22.20 39.24
N ALA A 695 28.41 -21.06 38.55
CA ALA A 695 28.23 -19.78 39.22
C ALA A 695 26.74 -19.66 39.60
N PRO A 696 26.40 -19.24 40.84
CA PRO A 696 25.03 -18.92 41.16
C PRO A 696 24.61 -17.70 40.31
N ASN A 697 23.55 -17.85 39.52
CA ASN A 697 22.97 -16.75 38.75
C ASN A 697 22.21 -15.78 39.67
N ILE A 698 22.95 -15.04 40.49
CA ILE A 698 22.47 -13.78 41.06
C ILE A 698 22.55 -12.76 39.91
N GLN A 699 21.53 -12.78 39.05
CA GLN A 699 21.31 -11.69 38.10
C GLN A 699 20.87 -10.46 38.91
N LEU A 700 21.86 -9.66 39.31
CA LEU A 700 21.68 -8.42 40.04
C LEU A 700 20.71 -7.50 39.27
N LEU A 701 19.66 -6.98 39.93
CA LEU A 701 18.64 -6.14 39.30
C LEU A 701 19.31 -4.94 38.60
N THR A 702 19.34 -4.98 37.27
CA THR A 702 20.06 -4.00 36.42
C THR A 702 19.09 -3.37 35.41
N GLY A 703 18.10 -2.67 35.94
CA GLY A 703 17.03 -2.01 35.17
C GLY A 703 16.12 -1.05 35.95
N GLY A 704 16.09 -1.12 37.30
CA GLY A 704 15.26 -0.25 38.13
C GLY A 704 15.80 1.17 38.36
N LEU A 705 15.01 2.00 39.04
CA LEU A 705 15.35 3.38 39.43
C LEU A 705 16.64 3.51 40.28
N ALA A 706 17.15 2.41 40.84
CA ALA A 706 18.42 2.39 41.56
C ALA A 706 19.65 2.74 40.70
N SER A 707 19.65 2.46 39.38
CA SER A 707 20.87 2.49 38.55
C SER A 707 20.81 3.46 37.35
N ARG A 708 20.23 4.66 37.51
CA ARG A 708 19.97 5.60 36.42
C ARG A 708 21.22 6.37 35.97
N THR A 709 21.72 6.10 34.75
CA THR A 709 22.89 6.78 34.15
C THR A 709 22.51 8.08 33.43
N PRO A 710 23.44 9.05 33.23
CA PRO A 710 23.16 10.26 32.44
C PRO A 710 22.72 9.93 31.00
N GLN A 711 23.29 8.89 30.39
CA GLN A 711 22.86 8.38 29.07
C GLN A 711 21.37 8.00 29.06
N SER A 712 20.89 7.29 30.10
CA SER A 712 19.48 6.91 30.22
C SER A 712 18.55 8.13 30.40
N HIS A 713 19.03 9.18 31.08
CA HIS A 713 18.28 10.43 31.26
C HIS A 713 18.21 11.25 29.96
N SER A 714 19.27 11.29 29.17
CA SER A 714 19.26 11.90 27.83
C SER A 714 18.37 11.15 26.84
N ILE A 715 18.27 9.81 26.94
CA ILE A 715 17.32 9.01 26.15
C ILE A 715 15.87 9.33 26.58
N LEU A 716 15.58 9.37 27.90
CA LEU A 716 14.27 9.77 28.42
C LEU A 716 13.85 11.13 27.86
N GLN A 717 14.70 12.15 28.00
CA GLN A 717 14.36 13.50 27.56
C GLN A 717 14.08 13.52 26.04
N LEU A 718 14.86 12.79 25.23
CA LEU A 718 14.63 12.69 23.79
C LEU A 718 13.30 11.99 23.44
N MET A 719 12.92 10.95 24.20
CA MET A 719 11.62 10.27 24.06
C MET A 719 10.46 11.19 24.48
N ASN A 720 10.60 11.92 25.58
CA ASN A 720 9.61 12.90 26.03
C ASN A 720 9.45 14.06 25.05
N ILE A 721 10.54 14.57 24.48
CA ILE A 721 10.51 15.54 23.37
C ILE A 721 9.73 14.96 22.19
N ALA A 722 9.91 13.68 21.83
CA ALA A 722 9.16 13.07 20.74
C ALA A 722 7.66 12.89 21.05
N MET A 723 7.29 12.44 22.25
CA MET A 723 5.92 11.97 22.56
C MET A 723 5.03 12.98 23.28
N MET A 724 5.58 13.85 24.15
CA MET A 724 4.80 14.88 24.84
C MET A 724 4.46 16.09 23.95
N THR A 725 5.15 16.24 22.81
CA THR A 725 4.90 17.34 21.84
C THR A 725 3.98 16.93 20.69
N ASP A 726 3.47 15.70 20.71
CA ASP A 726 2.28 15.37 19.93
C ASP A 726 1.13 16.33 20.33
N PRO A 727 0.44 16.99 19.38
CA PRO A 727 -0.56 18.01 19.70
C PRO A 727 -1.69 17.53 20.63
N TRP A 728 -2.12 16.27 20.54
CA TRP A 728 -3.16 15.70 21.38
C TRP A 728 -2.64 15.42 22.80
N ASN A 729 -1.47 14.79 22.92
CA ASN A 729 -0.81 14.57 24.21
C ASN A 729 -0.50 15.90 24.92
N LEU A 730 -0.01 16.91 24.18
CA LEU A 730 0.28 18.24 24.72
C LEU A 730 -1.00 18.97 25.17
N PHE A 731 -2.09 18.86 24.42
CA PHE A 731 -3.40 19.38 24.83
C PHE A 731 -3.86 18.72 26.13
N TRP A 732 -3.74 17.39 26.24
CA TRP A 732 -4.08 16.67 27.46
C TRP A 732 -3.22 17.13 28.65
N LEU A 733 -1.90 17.17 28.50
CA LEU A 733 -0.94 17.63 29.52
C LEU A 733 -1.13 19.10 29.95
N ARG A 734 -1.57 20.00 29.06
CA ARG A 734 -1.63 21.46 29.32
C ARG A 734 -3.04 21.99 29.62
N VAL A 735 -4.08 21.38 29.07
CA VAL A 735 -5.47 21.86 29.19
C VAL A 735 -6.26 21.02 30.19
N LEU A 736 -6.07 19.70 30.20
CA LEU A 736 -6.72 18.80 31.17
C LEU A 736 -5.84 18.58 32.41
N GLY A 737 -4.53 18.43 32.24
CA GLY A 737 -3.55 18.45 33.32
C GLY A 737 -3.53 17.20 34.18
N ILE A 738 -2.35 16.90 34.72
CA ILE A 738 -2.04 15.68 35.45
C ILE A 738 -1.27 16.08 36.70
N ASN A 739 -1.52 15.41 37.82
CA ASN A 739 -0.71 15.61 39.03
C ASN A 739 0.62 14.90 38.84
N LEU A 740 1.71 15.67 38.95
CA LEU A 740 3.07 15.16 38.91
C LEU A 740 3.70 15.35 40.29
N HIS A 741 4.47 14.36 40.70
CA HIS A 741 5.01 14.23 42.04
C HIS A 741 6.54 14.23 41.96
N LEU A 742 7.17 15.14 42.70
CA LEU A 742 8.64 15.22 42.77
C LEU A 742 9.12 14.33 43.92
N TYR A 743 9.80 13.25 43.59
CA TYR A 743 10.41 12.34 44.55
C TYR A 743 11.91 12.57 44.65
N ARG A 744 12.46 12.50 45.86
CA ARG A 744 13.90 12.39 46.12
C ARG A 744 14.22 10.94 46.48
N ILE A 745 15.01 10.29 45.64
CA ILE A 745 15.48 8.92 45.86
C ILE A 745 16.71 8.98 46.77
N ARG A 746 16.73 8.13 47.80
CA ARG A 746 17.78 8.01 48.80
C ARG A 746 18.80 6.98 48.33
N ALA A 747 20.04 7.11 48.79
CA ALA A 747 21.08 6.14 48.51
C ALA A 747 20.87 4.89 49.39
N SER A 748 20.49 3.76 48.78
CA SER A 748 20.43 2.48 49.46
C SER A 748 21.83 1.86 49.55
N CYS A 749 22.37 1.78 50.77
CA CYS A 749 23.56 0.98 51.05
C CYS A 749 23.16 -0.49 51.12
N SER A 750 23.33 -1.24 50.03
CA SER A 750 23.29 -2.70 50.06
C SER A 750 24.46 -3.22 50.89
N ALA A 751 24.20 -3.55 52.16
CA ALA A 751 25.22 -3.94 53.12
C ALA A 751 25.66 -5.41 52.96
N LEU A 752 26.31 -5.72 51.82
CA LEU A 752 27.24 -6.86 51.67
C LEU A 752 28.16 -6.61 50.46
N ASP A 753 29.35 -7.22 50.51
CA ASP A 753 30.45 -7.17 49.52
C ASP A 753 31.14 -5.81 49.24
N SER A 754 32.48 -5.88 49.14
CA SER A 754 33.41 -4.75 49.25
C SER A 754 33.76 -4.08 47.91
N SER A 755 32.74 -3.73 47.13
CA SER A 755 32.88 -3.00 45.85
C SER A 755 31.80 -1.93 45.67
N SER A 756 31.54 -1.17 46.74
CA SER A 756 30.43 -0.22 46.85
C SER A 756 30.48 0.95 45.85
N VAL A 757 29.60 0.91 44.86
CA VAL A 757 29.20 2.08 44.07
C VAL A 757 28.35 2.98 44.95
N VAL A 758 28.89 4.12 45.37
CA VAL A 758 28.14 5.11 46.17
C VAL A 758 27.14 5.85 45.28
N PHE A 759 25.88 5.47 45.34
CA PHE A 759 24.80 6.18 44.67
C PHE A 759 24.59 7.56 45.31
N VAL A 760 24.53 8.62 44.48
CA VAL A 760 24.24 9.98 44.94
C VAL A 760 22.72 10.18 44.98
N PRO A 761 22.13 10.66 46.09
CA PRO A 761 20.67 10.86 46.18
C PRO A 761 20.20 11.94 45.20
N TYR A 762 19.23 11.59 44.35
CA TYR A 762 18.80 12.41 43.22
C TYR A 762 17.27 12.56 43.15
N ALA A 763 16.78 13.54 42.39
CA ALA A 763 15.34 13.79 42.24
C ALA A 763 14.78 13.30 40.89
N VAL A 764 13.53 12.86 40.90
CA VAL A 764 12.77 12.38 39.72
C VAL A 764 11.33 12.91 39.80
N ILE A 765 10.73 13.22 38.66
CA ILE A 765 9.29 13.54 38.57
C ILE A 765 8.55 12.33 38.02
N LEU A 766 7.55 11.84 38.75
CA LEU A 766 6.70 10.71 38.36
C LEU A 766 5.21 11.12 38.37
N PRO A 767 4.35 10.50 37.54
CA PRO A 767 2.90 10.72 37.54
C PRO A 767 2.13 9.79 38.49
N TYR A 768 2.83 9.23 39.49
CA TYR A 768 2.27 8.30 40.47
C TYR A 768 2.19 8.98 41.83
N PRO A 769 1.08 8.83 42.58
CA PRO A 769 1.01 9.16 43.99
C PRO A 769 1.76 8.11 44.82
N GLU A 770 1.94 8.40 46.11
CA GLU A 770 2.76 7.61 47.04
C GLU A 770 2.26 6.18 47.25
N ASP A 771 0.95 5.96 47.16
CA ASP A 771 0.28 4.65 47.25
C ASP A 771 0.51 3.74 46.03
N GLU A 772 0.88 4.29 44.86
CA GLU A 772 1.20 3.51 43.65
C GLU A 772 2.70 3.27 43.46
N MET A 773 3.56 3.91 44.26
CA MET A 773 5.03 3.89 44.06
C MET A 773 5.62 2.48 44.20
N GLU A 774 5.21 1.73 45.23
CA GLU A 774 5.76 0.40 45.50
C GLU A 774 5.35 -0.60 44.40
N GLU A 775 4.08 -0.60 43.98
CA GLU A 775 3.56 -1.42 42.88
C GLU A 775 4.24 -1.10 41.54
N ARG A 776 4.40 0.19 41.21
CA ARG A 776 4.85 0.63 39.88
C ARG A 776 6.36 0.73 39.72
N THR A 777 7.13 0.78 40.81
CA THR A 777 8.58 0.98 40.75
C THR A 777 9.41 -0.07 41.49
N GLY A 778 8.79 -0.88 42.36
CA GLY A 778 9.50 -1.81 43.24
C GLY A 778 10.37 -1.15 44.32
N LEU A 779 10.31 0.19 44.47
CA LEU A 779 10.97 0.90 45.56
C LEU A 779 10.12 0.87 46.82
N SER A 780 10.74 0.53 47.95
CA SER A 780 10.07 0.56 49.25
C SER A 780 9.90 1.99 49.78
N CYS A 781 8.92 2.19 50.68
CA CYS A 781 8.65 3.46 51.36
C CYS A 781 9.83 4.06 52.16
N GLN A 782 10.98 3.37 52.29
CA GLN A 782 12.18 3.90 52.94
C GLN A 782 13.18 4.53 51.95
N GLU A 783 13.11 4.15 50.67
CA GLU A 783 14.08 4.47 49.62
C GLU A 783 13.75 5.74 48.82
N PHE A 784 12.51 6.21 48.89
CA PHE A 784 12.08 7.49 48.31
C PHE A 784 11.52 8.44 49.37
N GLN A 785 11.32 9.69 48.98
CA GLN A 785 10.65 10.71 49.78
C GLN A 785 9.93 11.69 48.84
N LEU A 786 8.61 11.86 49.03
CA LEU A 786 7.86 12.91 48.33
C LEU A 786 8.35 14.31 48.79
N VAL A 787 8.61 15.20 47.83
CA VAL A 787 9.14 16.55 48.08
C VAL A 787 8.09 17.63 47.85
N ASP A 788 7.33 17.54 46.74
CA ASP A 788 6.29 18.48 46.34
C ASP A 788 5.40 17.83 45.26
N SER A 789 4.23 18.40 44.99
CA SER A 789 3.36 17.97 43.89
C SER A 789 2.73 19.16 43.17
N LEU A 790 2.71 19.09 41.83
CA LEU A 790 2.26 20.17 40.95
C LEU A 790 1.54 19.61 39.73
N SER A 791 0.62 20.40 39.15
CA SER A 791 -0.02 20.02 37.90
C SER A 791 0.92 20.26 36.70
N SER A 792 0.93 19.33 35.75
CA SER A 792 1.61 19.46 34.44
C SER A 792 1.23 20.74 33.67
N ARG A 793 0.08 21.35 33.98
CA ARG A 793 -0.35 22.64 33.43
C ARG A 793 0.60 23.78 33.82
N ASP A 794 1.01 23.83 35.08
CA ASP A 794 1.78 24.93 35.69
C ASP A 794 3.31 24.74 35.56
N LEU A 795 3.79 23.51 35.37
CA LEU A 795 5.21 23.19 35.24
C LEU A 795 5.84 23.76 33.94
N PRO A 796 7.04 24.39 33.99
CA PRO A 796 7.78 24.79 32.79
C PRO A 796 8.02 23.64 31.83
N MET A 797 8.10 23.92 30.52
CA MET A 797 8.25 22.87 29.51
C MET A 797 9.58 22.10 29.66
N ALA A 798 10.68 22.78 30.02
CA ALA A 798 11.97 22.13 30.31
C ALA A 798 11.86 21.10 31.45
N THR A 799 11.15 21.45 32.54
CA THR A 799 10.91 20.58 33.70
C THR A 799 9.97 19.42 33.34
N LEU A 800 8.90 19.68 32.57
CA LEU A 800 7.94 18.65 32.14
C LEU A 800 8.60 17.55 31.28
N LEU A 801 9.49 17.94 30.37
CA LEU A 801 10.24 17.02 29.51
C LEU A 801 11.22 16.10 30.26
N GLN A 802 11.45 16.33 31.56
CA GLN A 802 12.31 15.52 32.43
C GLN A 802 11.49 14.56 33.34
N SER A 803 10.17 14.46 33.17
CA SER A 803 9.32 13.52 33.93
C SER A 803 9.24 12.12 33.31
N GLY A 804 9.34 11.07 34.13
CA GLY A 804 9.25 9.65 33.72
C GLY A 804 10.42 8.75 34.11
#